data_AF-A0A9P8D5V5-F1
#
_entry.id   AF-A0A9P8D5V5-F1
#
_cell.length_a   1.000
_cell.length_b   1.000
_cell.length_c   1.000
_cell.angle_alpha   90.00
_cell.angle_beta   90.00
_cell.angle_gamma   90.00
#
_symmetry.space_group_name_H-M   'P 1'
#
loop_
_entity.id
_entity.type
_entity.pdbx_description
1 polymer ?
#
loop_
_entity_poly.entity_id
_entity_poly.type
_entity_poly.pdbx_seq_one_letter_code
_entity_poly.pdbx_strand_id
1 'polypeptide(L)'
;MATLNALKKALKKVGDEAPRKPLNDKEYEDSLSLFVEASEQHTYQRKFIIPQLSELITSLSTRDEISVLEIGPGPESVLGDLPATLRKRITKYVALEPSFQYTQSLRRWISPTENERPFPSSKETLVRPASFIKDSCPGEKFDIILFCHGLYGLKHKEEIIKNTIEMLPEDPHDGMVIIFHRAGSHILGNLVSHRSLAVPDRTVAIKDDDESIDIFTRFIVGYRLTTGVLYQTRQAQWRTICRQLARRDDDRPGYLIFSSPEIMIAMTRHAKNLPDLAALVPLAHRPYGVKNRQALRNRPAAIVRPLDISQVQSCVRWALANKTSLVILGGGHSDHCLWPNVVSVDMGAFDKVHVVNPPQDIDTECWVVAGAGCKTEDIIHETMPVAVTVPLGSRPSVGAGLWLQGGIGHLARHCGLTCDAIVGAIMVDVISGQVLCVGYVPEQHRPSNAVRHERDEELLWALKGAGTNFGIVISVTFKSYTAQMFSVCNYGYPSDQNAEETLKNLSRDVSSRYPYDISSDYYLCCEGGEIRCGMTTFLCSLEGVSSDNSTGSPPKTVDAIELFDKEFYVSKMHQGHGGGKTSAFRRCVFLKDIANADTMKVLISATRDVPTPYCYLNLVHGGKAVRHVAPEDAAFGCRDWDFACVVTGVWPSEYDGRRISDIVIRWVYRVINELLPLSKGVYGADLGPDPRDRILATKAFGPNRRRLVKLKQAFDPSNILAYTCPLTLSGLPQKLVILVTGEHGVGKDYCANIWSAVFKVYGYSSRVVGISEVTKRKHAASTVADPDRLIIDRHYKEQHRRSIIDFFKKRVNADPSAAENHFREVLEEDASDVLFITGVKEMAPGATLSHIVNDARLIDVRVQASEATRTLRSWGDGNKLETTHCEAYMGADGIYSPNFTFDNEANGDEAVMSFAIKRLIPFMSEEL
;
A
#
# COMPACT_ATOMS: atom_id res chain seq x y z
N MET A 1 -23.91 11.29 10.62
CA MET A 1 -23.25 12.59 10.47
C MET A 1 -23.36 13.01 9.01
N ALA A 2 -23.81 14.21 8.71
CA ALA A 2 -23.78 14.75 7.35
C ALA A 2 -22.44 15.47 7.07
N THR A 3 -22.08 15.61 5.79
CA THR A 3 -20.98 16.49 5.37
C THR A 3 -21.37 17.95 5.46
N LEU A 4 -20.39 18.85 5.64
CA LEU A 4 -20.64 20.31 5.59
C LEU A 4 -21.31 20.76 4.29
N ASN A 5 -21.02 20.09 3.16
CA ASN A 5 -21.67 20.39 1.88
C ASN A 5 -23.13 19.92 1.84
N ALA A 6 -23.43 18.76 2.41
CA ALA A 6 -24.81 18.29 2.54
C ALA A 6 -25.61 19.20 3.47
N LEU A 7 -25.01 19.63 4.59
CA LEU A 7 -25.58 20.63 5.49
C LEU A 7 -25.84 21.95 4.75
N LYS A 8 -24.86 22.47 4.01
CA LYS A 8 -24.99 23.68 3.19
C LYS A 8 -26.17 23.62 2.23
N LYS A 9 -26.33 22.50 1.51
CA LYS A 9 -27.46 22.30 0.60
C LYS A 9 -28.80 22.30 1.34
N ALA A 10 -28.88 21.65 2.50
CA ALA A 10 -30.09 21.61 3.32
C ALA A 10 -30.47 23.01 3.86
N LEU A 11 -29.49 23.76 4.38
CA LEU A 11 -29.69 25.11 4.91
C LEU A 11 -30.08 26.11 3.81
N LYS A 12 -29.47 26.00 2.61
CA LYS A 12 -29.80 26.89 1.48
C LYS A 12 -31.25 26.78 1.02
N LYS A 13 -31.82 25.56 0.99
CA LYS A 13 -33.24 25.35 0.63
C LYS A 13 -34.21 26.17 1.49
N VAL A 14 -33.91 26.35 2.77
CA VAL A 14 -34.73 27.18 3.69
C VAL A 14 -34.62 28.67 3.33
N GLY A 15 -33.48 29.09 2.77
CA GLY A 15 -33.19 30.49 2.48
C GLY A 15 -33.52 30.95 1.07
N ASP A 16 -33.98 30.08 0.15
CA ASP A 16 -34.07 30.33 -1.31
C ASP A 16 -35.02 31.47 -1.74
N GLU A 17 -35.82 31.99 -0.81
CA GLU A 17 -36.75 33.12 -1.04
C GLU A 17 -36.54 34.29 -0.06
N ALA A 18 -35.43 34.31 0.68
CA ALA A 18 -35.13 35.36 1.64
C ALA A 18 -34.21 36.43 1.04
N PRO A 19 -34.35 37.71 1.41
CA PRO A 19 -33.30 38.69 1.14
C PRO A 19 -32.05 38.37 1.98
N ARG A 20 -30.88 38.51 1.36
CA ARG A 20 -29.58 38.05 1.90
C ARG A 20 -28.55 39.17 1.82
N LYS A 21 -27.64 39.21 2.79
CA LYS A 21 -26.43 40.05 2.76
C LYS A 21 -25.19 39.17 2.88
N PRO A 22 -24.05 39.56 2.28
CA PRO A 22 -22.78 38.90 2.56
C PRO A 22 -22.43 39.00 4.05
N LEU A 23 -21.61 38.07 4.53
CA LEU A 23 -21.02 38.14 5.87
C LEU A 23 -20.06 39.33 5.92
N ASN A 24 -19.97 39.99 7.08
CA ASN A 24 -18.88 40.94 7.34
C ASN A 24 -17.65 40.22 7.92
N ASP A 25 -16.51 40.90 7.94
CA ASP A 25 -15.22 40.32 8.38
C ASP A 25 -15.29 39.74 9.79
N LYS A 26 -15.91 40.46 10.74
CA LYS A 26 -16.07 39.99 12.11
C LYS A 26 -16.93 38.74 12.20
N GLU A 27 -18.05 38.69 11.46
CA GLU A 27 -18.90 37.49 11.41
C GLU A 27 -18.16 36.28 10.81
N TYR A 28 -17.31 36.50 9.80
CA TYR A 28 -16.49 35.46 9.20
C TYR A 28 -15.44 34.93 10.19
N GLU A 29 -14.80 35.82 10.95
CA GLU A 29 -13.83 35.48 12.00
C GLU A 29 -14.46 34.75 13.18
N ASP A 30 -15.55 35.29 13.73
CA ASP A 30 -16.33 34.66 14.80
C ASP A 30 -16.73 33.24 14.38
N SER A 31 -17.12 33.05 13.13
CA SER A 31 -17.45 31.73 12.57
C SER A 31 -16.27 30.78 12.46
N LEU A 32 -15.08 31.26 12.07
CA LEU A 32 -13.87 30.44 12.04
C LEU A 32 -13.43 30.04 13.45
N SER A 33 -13.60 30.93 14.42
CA SER A 33 -13.29 30.67 15.84
C SER A 33 -14.21 29.64 16.49
N LEU A 34 -15.44 29.48 15.96
CA LEU A 34 -16.41 28.49 16.44
C LEU A 34 -16.09 27.05 16.04
N PHE A 35 -15.14 26.85 15.14
CA PHE A 35 -14.58 25.53 14.94
C PHE A 35 -13.76 25.18 16.19
N VAL A 36 -14.48 24.71 17.22
CA VAL A 36 -13.87 24.33 18.50
C VAL A 36 -12.87 23.23 18.21
N GLU A 37 -11.63 23.56 18.56
CA GLU A 37 -10.47 22.70 18.61
C GLU A 37 -10.79 21.47 19.47
N ALA A 38 -11.32 20.43 18.84
CA ALA A 38 -10.75 19.14 19.14
C ALA A 38 -9.23 19.32 18.92
N SER A 39 -8.40 18.81 19.82
CA SER A 39 -6.94 18.62 19.67
C SER A 39 -6.47 18.16 18.27
N GLU A 40 -7.41 17.74 17.42
CA GLU A 40 -7.33 17.39 16.02
C GLU A 40 -6.86 18.50 15.05
N GLN A 41 -7.01 19.81 15.27
CA GLN A 41 -6.58 20.80 14.25
C GLN A 41 -5.05 20.97 14.19
N HIS A 42 -4.38 21.19 15.33
CA HIS A 42 -2.91 21.13 15.41
C HIS A 42 -2.40 19.74 15.05
N THR A 43 -3.13 18.69 15.44
CA THR A 43 -2.80 17.32 15.05
C THR A 43 -2.94 17.11 13.54
N TYR A 44 -3.92 17.71 12.88
CA TYR A 44 -4.15 17.60 11.44
C TYR A 44 -3.12 18.40 10.66
N GLN A 45 -2.84 19.64 11.07
CA GLN A 45 -1.75 20.42 10.51
C GLN A 45 -0.44 19.64 10.66
N ARG A 46 -0.06 19.21 11.87
CA ARG A 46 1.20 18.52 12.12
C ARG A 46 1.30 17.09 11.56
N LYS A 47 0.21 16.31 11.53
CA LYS A 47 0.23 14.90 11.08
C LYS A 47 -0.12 14.73 9.60
N PHE A 48 -0.86 15.66 9.00
CA PHE A 48 -1.25 15.59 7.60
C PHE A 48 -0.63 16.72 6.77
N ILE A 49 -0.97 17.98 7.01
CA ILE A 49 -0.53 19.08 6.10
C ILE A 49 1.00 19.20 6.06
N ILE A 50 1.64 19.30 7.22
CA ILE A 50 3.08 19.60 7.33
C ILE A 50 3.96 18.50 6.72
N PRO A 51 3.71 17.20 6.94
CA PRO A 51 4.46 16.14 6.25
C PRO A 51 4.32 16.22 4.72
N GLN A 52 3.11 16.49 4.22
CA GLN A 52 2.87 16.60 2.77
C GLN A 52 3.56 17.82 2.16
N LEU A 53 3.44 18.99 2.81
CA LEU A 53 4.15 20.19 2.37
C LEU A 53 5.66 20.02 2.45
N SER A 54 6.18 19.39 3.51
CA SER A 54 7.61 19.15 3.65
C SER A 54 8.14 18.28 2.52
N GLU A 55 7.43 17.22 2.15
CA GLU A 55 7.81 16.34 1.03
C GLU A 55 7.76 17.07 -0.32
N LEU A 56 6.70 17.83 -0.59
CA LEU A 56 6.55 18.61 -1.84
C LEU A 56 7.59 19.73 -1.95
N ILE A 57 7.96 20.39 -0.85
CA ILE A 57 8.97 21.46 -0.87
C ILE A 57 10.38 20.86 -0.96
N THR A 58 10.60 19.69 -0.36
CA THR A 58 11.87 18.96 -0.49
C THR A 58 12.09 18.47 -1.92
N SER A 59 11.03 18.07 -2.63
CA SER A 59 11.15 17.62 -4.02
C SER A 59 11.58 18.73 -5.00
N LEU A 60 11.43 20.02 -4.62
CA LEU A 60 12.02 21.18 -5.30
C LEU A 60 13.54 21.29 -5.06
N SER A 61 14.24 20.16 -4.96
CA SER A 61 15.58 19.93 -4.39
C SER A 61 16.72 20.78 -4.96
N THR A 62 16.53 21.47 -6.09
CA THR A 62 17.56 22.26 -6.77
C THR A 62 17.60 23.74 -6.39
N ARG A 63 16.63 24.24 -5.59
CA ARG A 63 16.54 25.66 -5.23
C ARG A 63 16.88 25.94 -3.77
N ASP A 64 17.96 26.67 -3.52
CA ASP A 64 18.27 27.17 -2.18
C ASP A 64 17.32 28.30 -1.75
N GLU A 65 16.75 29.03 -2.72
CA GLU A 65 15.82 30.13 -2.51
C GLU A 65 14.47 29.83 -3.17
N ILE A 66 13.38 29.98 -2.40
CA ILE A 66 12.00 29.69 -2.79
C ILE A 66 11.15 30.95 -2.57
N SER A 67 10.38 31.30 -3.59
CA SER A 67 9.33 32.31 -3.56
C SER A 67 7.95 31.68 -3.34
N VAL A 68 7.18 32.23 -2.39
CA VAL A 68 5.87 31.68 -2.02
C VAL A 68 4.78 32.74 -2.11
N LEU A 69 3.67 32.38 -2.75
CA LEU A 69 2.39 33.09 -2.67
C LEU A 69 1.40 32.26 -1.87
N GLU A 70 0.97 32.75 -0.71
CA GLU A 70 -0.03 32.10 0.14
C GLU A 70 -1.38 32.84 0.07
N ILE A 71 -2.45 32.10 -0.25
CA ILE A 71 -3.79 32.64 -0.48
C ILE A 71 -4.71 32.14 0.64
N GLY A 72 -5.24 33.09 1.41
CA GLY A 72 -6.05 32.85 2.60
C GLY A 72 -5.28 32.12 3.71
N PRO A 73 -4.11 32.61 4.16
CA PRO A 73 -3.36 32.02 5.27
C PRO A 73 -4.10 32.07 6.62
N GLY A 74 -5.03 33.03 6.81
CA GLY A 74 -5.59 33.32 8.13
C GLY A 74 -4.60 34.08 9.03
N PRO A 75 -4.70 33.92 10.37
CA PRO A 75 -3.91 34.71 11.32
C PRO A 75 -2.42 34.31 11.39
N GLU A 76 -2.06 33.08 11.00
CA GLU A 76 -0.70 32.55 10.99
C GLU A 76 -0.50 31.69 9.74
N SER A 77 0.70 31.71 9.15
CA SER A 77 1.01 30.89 7.98
C SER A 77 1.29 29.44 8.39
N VAL A 78 0.71 28.49 7.65
CA VAL A 78 0.98 27.06 7.85
C VAL A 78 2.44 26.68 7.54
N LEU A 79 3.15 27.53 6.78
CA LEU A 79 4.55 27.32 6.45
C LEU A 79 5.48 27.57 7.66
N GLY A 80 4.99 28.25 8.70
CA GLY A 80 5.73 28.46 9.94
C GLY A 80 6.03 27.18 10.72
N ASP A 81 5.21 26.15 10.54
CA ASP A 81 5.37 24.83 11.18
C ASP A 81 6.31 23.89 10.40
N LEU A 82 6.84 24.31 9.25
CA LEU A 82 7.80 23.51 8.49
C LEU A 82 9.14 23.35 9.24
N PRO A 83 9.89 22.26 8.96
CA PRO A 83 11.26 22.11 9.44
C PRO A 83 12.11 23.35 9.17
N ALA A 84 12.97 23.72 10.11
CA ALA A 84 13.78 24.94 10.02
C ALA A 84 14.63 25.02 8.75
N THR A 85 15.11 23.87 8.24
CA THR A 85 15.86 23.77 6.98
C THR A 85 15.02 24.22 5.78
N LEU A 86 13.73 23.87 5.73
CA LEU A 86 12.83 24.29 4.66
C LEU A 86 12.39 25.75 4.83
N ARG A 87 12.13 26.20 6.05
CA ARG A 87 11.79 27.61 6.33
C ARG A 87 12.90 28.57 5.93
N LYS A 88 14.16 28.16 6.08
CA LYS A 88 15.34 28.92 5.63
C LYS A 88 15.41 29.09 4.12
N ARG A 89 14.74 28.24 3.33
CA ARG A 89 14.72 28.36 1.87
C ARG A 89 13.71 29.41 1.39
N ILE A 90 12.73 29.80 2.21
CA ILE A 90 11.72 30.80 1.83
C ILE A 90 12.35 32.20 1.91
N THR A 91 12.68 32.79 0.75
CA THR A 91 13.32 34.10 0.65
C THR A 91 12.39 35.22 0.18
N LYS A 92 11.29 34.88 -0.48
CA LYS A 92 10.19 35.79 -0.81
C LYS A 92 8.87 35.19 -0.34
N TYR A 93 8.09 35.95 0.43
CA TYR A 93 6.77 35.54 0.92
C TYR A 93 5.73 36.62 0.64
N VAL A 94 4.70 36.27 -0.13
CA VAL A 94 3.55 37.14 -0.42
C VAL A 94 2.28 36.45 0.08
N ALA A 95 1.44 37.19 0.81
CA ALA A 95 0.17 36.69 1.31
C ALA A 95 -1.00 37.57 0.84
N LEU A 96 -2.08 36.92 0.38
CA LEU A 96 -3.35 37.54 0.04
C LEU A 96 -4.41 37.03 1.02
N GLU A 97 -4.78 37.87 1.99
CA GLU A 97 -5.75 37.54 3.03
C GLU A 97 -6.93 38.53 2.97
N PRO A 98 -8.15 38.09 2.64
CA PRO A 98 -9.30 39.00 2.58
C PRO A 98 -9.62 39.72 3.89
N SER A 99 -9.42 39.08 5.05
CA SER A 99 -9.71 39.72 6.35
C SER A 99 -8.63 40.74 6.69
N PHE A 100 -9.08 41.95 7.01
CA PHE A 100 -8.19 43.00 7.51
C PHE A 100 -7.58 42.64 8.88
N GLN A 101 -8.33 41.99 9.79
CA GLN A 101 -7.79 41.65 11.10
C GLN A 101 -6.78 40.50 11.00
N TYR A 102 -7.05 39.46 10.22
CA TYR A 102 -6.08 38.39 9.98
C TYR A 102 -4.83 38.91 9.29
N THR A 103 -4.95 39.87 8.37
CA THR A 103 -3.80 40.57 7.80
C THR A 103 -2.94 41.24 8.89
N GLN A 104 -3.55 41.88 9.89
CA GLN A 104 -2.81 42.49 11.01
C GLN A 104 -2.16 41.44 11.92
N SER A 105 -2.87 40.36 12.25
CA SER A 105 -2.34 39.24 13.03
C SER A 105 -1.15 38.59 12.33
N LEU A 106 -1.28 38.29 11.04
CA LEU A 106 -0.23 37.66 10.24
C LEU A 106 1.01 38.56 10.13
N ARG A 107 0.84 39.88 9.97
CA ARG A 107 1.97 40.84 9.96
C ARG A 107 2.75 40.81 11.28
N ARG A 108 2.06 40.74 12.42
CA ARG A 108 2.69 40.61 13.74
C ARG A 108 3.40 39.27 13.88
N TRP A 109 2.78 38.19 13.43
CA TRP A 109 3.34 36.84 13.49
C TRP A 109 4.61 36.69 12.64
N ILE A 110 4.69 37.29 11.45
CA ILE A 110 5.89 37.21 10.59
C ILE A 110 7.06 38.03 11.16
N SER A 111 6.79 39.11 11.90
CA SER A 111 7.82 40.01 12.46
C SER A 111 7.80 40.03 14.00
N PRO A 112 8.07 38.90 14.68
CA PRO A 112 8.16 38.88 16.13
C PRO A 112 9.43 39.61 16.59
N THR A 113 9.38 40.22 17.77
CA THR A 113 10.54 40.87 18.39
C THR A 113 11.63 39.82 18.73
N GLU A 114 12.64 39.81 17.88
CA GLU A 114 14.05 39.38 18.00
C GLU A 114 14.51 37.91 18.12
N ASN A 115 13.75 36.90 18.58
CA ASN A 115 14.38 35.57 18.75
C ASN A 115 13.91 34.40 17.86
N GLU A 116 12.75 34.43 17.21
CA GLU A 116 12.31 33.34 16.33
C GLU A 116 11.45 33.84 15.15
N ARG A 117 12.08 34.36 14.09
CA ARG A 117 11.33 34.69 12.86
C ARG A 117 10.83 33.41 12.19
N PRO A 118 9.55 33.34 11.75
CA PRO A 118 9.04 32.16 11.04
C PRO A 118 9.78 31.89 9.72
N PHE A 119 10.15 32.94 8.99
CA PHE A 119 10.94 32.86 7.75
C PHE A 119 12.26 33.61 7.91
N PRO A 120 13.30 32.97 8.48
CA PRO A 120 14.52 33.64 8.91
C PRO A 120 15.34 34.24 7.75
N SER A 121 15.21 33.68 6.55
CA SER A 121 15.94 34.12 5.35
C SER A 121 15.13 35.03 4.42
N SER A 122 13.91 35.42 4.82
CA SER A 122 13.04 36.22 3.96
C SER A 122 13.63 37.62 3.74
N LYS A 123 13.85 37.98 2.48
CA LYS A 123 14.28 39.31 2.02
C LYS A 123 13.10 40.21 1.70
N GLU A 124 11.98 39.61 1.30
CA GLU A 124 10.76 40.31 0.90
C GLU A 124 9.54 39.61 1.52
N THR A 125 8.80 40.33 2.36
CA THR A 125 7.56 39.86 2.97
C THR A 125 6.45 40.87 2.70
N LEU A 126 5.38 40.48 2.02
CA LEU A 126 4.26 41.35 1.68
C LEU A 126 2.91 40.71 2.03
N VAL A 127 2.13 41.35 2.89
CA VAL A 127 0.77 40.90 3.24
C VAL A 127 -0.26 41.93 2.77
N ARG A 128 -1.16 41.53 1.86
CA ARG A 128 -2.19 42.42 1.28
C ARG A 128 -3.60 42.01 1.77
N PRO A 129 -4.43 42.95 2.26
CA PRO A 129 -5.81 42.70 2.66
C PRO A 129 -6.72 42.60 1.43
N ALA A 130 -6.61 41.52 0.66
CA ALA A 130 -7.27 41.39 -0.64
C ALA A 130 -7.67 39.94 -0.95
N SER A 131 -8.79 39.80 -1.67
CA SER A 131 -9.17 38.52 -2.29
C SER A 131 -8.33 38.24 -3.52
N PHE A 132 -8.01 36.96 -3.75
CA PHE A 132 -7.32 36.55 -4.97
C PHE A 132 -8.25 36.64 -6.18
N ILE A 133 -7.79 37.38 -7.19
CA ILE A 133 -8.37 37.49 -8.53
C ILE A 133 -7.25 37.33 -9.56
N LYS A 134 -7.60 37.13 -10.83
CA LYS A 134 -6.64 36.91 -11.93
C LYS A 134 -5.51 37.93 -11.97
N ASP A 135 -5.82 39.20 -11.69
CA ASP A 135 -4.89 40.32 -11.79
C ASP A 135 -4.28 40.75 -10.44
N SER A 136 -4.36 39.91 -9.40
CA SER A 136 -3.84 40.24 -8.06
C SER A 136 -2.32 40.40 -8.01
N CYS A 137 -1.58 39.73 -8.90
CA CYS A 137 -0.11 39.74 -8.96
C CYS A 137 0.37 39.75 -10.42
N PRO A 138 0.15 40.84 -11.17
CA PRO A 138 0.39 40.88 -12.62
C PRO A 138 1.90 40.74 -12.91
N GLY A 139 2.28 39.75 -13.73
CA GLY A 139 3.66 39.51 -14.15
C GLY A 139 4.58 38.89 -13.10
N GLU A 140 4.11 38.68 -11.86
CA GLU A 140 4.89 38.02 -10.82
C GLU A 140 4.87 36.50 -11.00
N LYS A 141 6.02 35.86 -10.76
CA LYS A 141 6.17 34.39 -10.75
C LYS A 141 6.49 33.91 -9.33
N PHE A 142 5.98 32.74 -8.97
CA PHE A 142 6.21 32.12 -7.66
C PHE A 142 6.53 30.64 -7.81
N ASP A 143 7.48 30.14 -7.02
CA ASP A 143 7.84 28.72 -6.96
C ASP A 143 6.72 27.89 -6.34
N ILE A 144 6.08 28.44 -5.30
CA ILE A 144 4.97 27.78 -4.61
C ILE A 144 3.79 28.75 -4.55
N ILE A 145 2.62 28.28 -4.97
CA ILE A 145 1.36 29.00 -4.79
C ILE A 145 0.43 28.12 -3.97
N LEU A 146 0.11 28.56 -2.75
CA LEU A 146 -0.60 27.76 -1.75
C LEU A 146 -1.99 28.33 -1.47
N PHE A 147 -3.03 27.52 -1.66
CA PHE A 147 -4.41 27.84 -1.24
C PHE A 147 -4.73 27.13 0.08
N CYS A 148 -4.62 27.85 1.20
CA CYS A 148 -4.75 27.30 2.56
C CYS A 148 -6.19 27.00 2.98
N HIS A 149 -7.12 27.93 2.74
CA HIS A 149 -8.55 27.71 2.92
C HIS A 149 -9.24 27.24 1.62
N GLY A 150 -8.47 26.81 0.63
CA GLY A 150 -8.99 26.37 -0.66
C GLY A 150 -9.78 27.44 -1.39
N LEU A 151 -10.45 27.01 -2.46
CA LEU A 151 -11.19 27.91 -3.34
C LEU A 151 -12.55 28.38 -2.76
N TYR A 152 -12.69 28.57 -1.45
CA TYR A 152 -13.95 29.07 -0.89
C TYR A 152 -14.21 30.52 -1.29
N GLY A 153 -15.47 30.83 -1.58
CA GLY A 153 -15.88 32.15 -2.06
C GLY A 153 -15.54 32.42 -3.54
N LEU A 154 -14.59 31.69 -4.12
CA LEU A 154 -14.17 31.86 -5.52
C LEU A 154 -15.19 31.26 -6.50
N LYS A 155 -15.59 32.07 -7.48
CA LYS A 155 -16.34 31.65 -8.68
C LYS A 155 -15.35 31.18 -9.75
N HIS A 156 -15.76 30.33 -10.69
CA HIS A 156 -14.92 29.86 -11.81
C HIS A 156 -13.57 29.24 -11.37
N LYS A 157 -13.64 28.35 -10.37
CA LYS A 157 -12.49 27.69 -9.73
C LYS A 157 -11.44 27.11 -10.70
N GLU A 158 -11.89 26.37 -11.71
CA GLU A 158 -10.99 25.76 -12.71
C GLU A 158 -10.21 26.82 -13.51
N GLU A 159 -10.87 27.91 -13.93
CA GLU A 159 -10.23 28.98 -14.69
C GLU A 159 -9.22 29.75 -13.83
N ILE A 160 -9.56 30.00 -12.56
CA ILE A 160 -8.63 30.61 -11.60
C ILE A 160 -7.38 29.77 -11.47
N ILE A 161 -7.52 28.45 -11.23
CA ILE A 161 -6.35 27.56 -11.11
C ILE A 161 -5.56 27.50 -12.43
N LYS A 162 -6.22 27.48 -13.58
CA LYS A 162 -5.52 27.59 -14.88
C LYS A 162 -4.69 28.86 -14.95
N ASN A 163 -5.22 30.00 -14.56
CA ASN A 163 -4.46 31.26 -14.54
C ASN A 163 -3.33 31.23 -13.51
N THR A 164 -3.55 30.64 -12.34
CA THR A 164 -2.51 30.50 -11.30
C THR A 164 -1.35 29.62 -11.76
N ILE A 165 -1.62 28.57 -12.54
CA ILE A 165 -0.57 27.74 -13.14
C ILE A 165 0.36 28.57 -14.06
N GLU A 166 -0.17 29.58 -14.75
CA GLU A 166 0.65 30.51 -15.56
C GLU A 166 1.53 31.43 -14.72
N MET A 167 1.33 31.52 -13.40
CA MET A 167 2.20 32.25 -12.48
C MET A 167 3.39 31.41 -11.99
N LEU A 168 3.48 30.14 -12.40
CA LEU A 168 4.67 29.32 -12.13
C LEU A 168 5.83 29.71 -13.08
N PRO A 169 7.10 29.56 -12.64
CA PRO A 169 8.27 29.82 -13.49
C PRO A 169 8.32 28.89 -14.71
N GLU A 170 8.93 29.37 -15.79
CA GLU A 170 9.11 28.60 -17.04
C GLU A 170 10.37 27.71 -17.04
N ASP A 171 11.19 27.83 -16.00
CA ASP A 171 12.46 27.13 -15.77
C ASP A 171 12.28 25.59 -15.78
N PRO A 172 13.29 24.78 -16.18
CA PRO A 172 13.29 23.30 -16.08
C PRO A 172 12.94 22.68 -14.70
N HIS A 173 12.80 23.49 -13.66
CA HIS A 173 12.51 23.07 -12.29
C HIS A 173 11.10 23.54 -11.89
N ASP A 174 10.19 22.59 -11.72
CA ASP A 174 8.75 22.87 -11.67
C ASP A 174 8.33 23.58 -10.38
N GLY A 175 7.80 24.79 -10.51
CA GLY A 175 6.97 25.36 -9.46
C GLY A 175 5.68 24.56 -9.26
N MET A 176 5.01 24.75 -8.12
CA MET A 176 3.81 24.02 -7.75
C MET A 176 2.69 24.94 -7.27
N VAL A 177 1.47 24.64 -7.73
CA VAL A 177 0.22 25.12 -7.12
C VAL A 177 -0.29 24.03 -6.18
N ILE A 178 -0.44 24.34 -4.90
CA ILE A 178 -0.91 23.42 -3.86
C ILE A 178 -2.25 23.91 -3.33
N ILE A 179 -3.25 23.03 -3.36
CA ILE A 179 -4.64 23.37 -3.01
C ILE A 179 -5.11 22.44 -1.90
N PHE A 180 -5.45 23.00 -0.74
CA PHE A 180 -6.20 22.30 0.29
C PHE A 180 -7.66 22.68 0.17
N HIS A 181 -8.56 21.72 -0.05
CA HIS A 181 -9.98 22.03 -0.20
C HIS A 181 -10.89 21.10 0.59
N ARG A 182 -11.86 21.69 1.32
CA ARG A 182 -12.90 20.95 2.05
C ARG A 182 -14.17 20.80 1.21
N ALA A 183 -14.10 19.94 0.21
CA ALA A 183 -15.24 19.34 -0.48
C ALA A 183 -14.72 18.25 -1.41
N GLY A 184 -15.60 17.31 -1.79
CA GLY A 184 -15.25 16.24 -2.74
C GLY A 184 -14.71 16.73 -4.09
N SER A 185 -14.12 15.79 -4.82
CA SER A 185 -13.27 15.89 -6.03
C SER A 185 -13.82 16.61 -7.29
N HIS A 186 -14.89 17.40 -7.21
CA HIS A 186 -15.62 17.91 -8.38
C HIS A 186 -15.09 19.25 -8.96
N ILE A 187 -13.85 19.64 -8.71
CA ILE A 187 -13.52 21.08 -8.71
C ILE A 187 -12.71 21.56 -9.91
N LEU A 188 -11.89 20.69 -10.51
CA LEU A 188 -10.80 21.13 -11.41
C LEU A 188 -10.88 20.53 -12.83
N GLY A 189 -12.02 19.97 -13.21
CA GLY A 189 -12.28 19.52 -14.59
C GLY A 189 -11.21 18.57 -15.12
N ASN A 190 -10.59 18.96 -16.25
CA ASN A 190 -9.60 18.17 -16.99
C ASN A 190 -8.15 18.42 -16.53
N LEU A 191 -7.93 19.16 -15.44
CA LEU A 191 -6.59 19.39 -14.91
C LEU A 191 -6.05 18.13 -14.24
N VAL A 192 -4.79 17.83 -14.54
CA VAL A 192 -4.08 16.65 -14.03
C VAL A 192 -3.26 17.04 -12.81
N SER A 193 -3.38 16.28 -11.73
CA SER A 193 -2.58 16.47 -10.53
C SER A 193 -1.18 15.87 -10.69
N HIS A 194 -0.17 16.59 -10.20
CA HIS A 194 1.13 16.01 -9.90
C HIS A 194 1.02 15.02 -8.72
N ARG A 195 0.27 15.42 -7.69
CA ARG A 195 -0.03 14.59 -6.52
C ARG A 195 -1.39 14.95 -5.95
N SER A 196 -2.14 13.97 -5.45
CA SER A 196 -3.38 14.23 -4.72
C SER A 196 -3.64 13.22 -3.61
N LEU A 197 -4.15 13.71 -2.47
CA LEU A 197 -4.39 12.95 -1.25
C LEU A 197 -5.71 13.38 -0.62
N ALA A 198 -6.55 12.42 -0.25
CA ALA A 198 -7.85 12.68 0.37
C ALA A 198 -7.86 12.24 1.85
N VAL A 199 -8.47 13.03 2.71
CA VAL A 199 -8.70 12.75 4.14
C VAL A 199 -10.21 12.69 4.38
N PRO A 200 -10.82 11.50 4.28
CA PRO A 200 -12.28 11.37 4.22
C PRO A 200 -12.97 11.48 5.58
N ASP A 201 -12.25 11.27 6.68
CA ASP A 201 -12.79 11.13 8.04
C ASP A 201 -12.73 12.41 8.88
N ARG A 202 -12.06 13.47 8.39
CA ARG A 202 -11.96 14.74 9.11
C ARG A 202 -13.34 15.21 9.56
N THR A 203 -13.42 15.61 10.82
CA THR A 203 -14.65 16.12 11.43
C THR A 203 -14.48 17.55 11.90
N VAL A 204 -15.62 18.18 12.16
CA VAL A 204 -15.72 19.52 12.73
C VAL A 204 -16.77 19.46 13.83
N ALA A 205 -16.46 19.99 15.00
CA ALA A 205 -17.36 20.06 16.13
C ALA A 205 -17.73 21.52 16.43
N ILE A 206 -18.99 21.76 16.76
CA ILE A 206 -19.49 23.04 17.29
C ILE A 206 -20.28 22.76 18.56
N LYS A 207 -20.36 23.72 19.48
CA LYS A 207 -21.17 23.59 20.68
C LYS A 207 -22.66 23.55 20.31
N ASP A 208 -23.43 22.70 20.99
CA ASP A 208 -24.89 22.56 20.79
C ASP A 208 -25.66 23.64 21.58
N ASP A 209 -25.42 24.90 21.24
CA ASP A 209 -26.21 26.05 21.69
C ASP A 209 -26.64 26.92 20.51
N ASP A 210 -27.73 27.66 20.70
CA ASP A 210 -28.37 28.40 19.62
C ASP A 210 -27.47 29.50 19.04
N GLU A 211 -26.63 30.14 19.86
CA GLU A 211 -25.70 31.19 19.43
C GLU A 211 -24.61 30.62 18.51
N SER A 212 -23.96 29.55 18.93
CA SER A 212 -22.93 28.85 18.16
C SER A 212 -23.49 28.32 16.84
N ILE A 213 -24.69 27.74 16.86
CA ILE A 213 -25.34 27.21 15.66
C ILE A 213 -25.73 28.34 14.69
N ASP A 214 -26.18 29.48 15.20
CA ASP A 214 -26.56 30.62 14.36
C ASP A 214 -25.38 31.19 13.58
N ILE A 215 -24.24 31.38 14.25
CA ILE A 215 -23.03 31.87 13.61
C ILE A 215 -22.50 30.82 12.61
N PHE A 216 -22.44 29.54 13.02
CA PHE A 216 -22.00 28.45 12.15
C PHE A 216 -22.86 28.30 10.88
N THR A 217 -24.19 28.34 11.01
CA THR A 217 -25.09 28.19 9.86
C THR A 217 -24.91 29.30 8.83
N ARG A 218 -24.74 30.55 9.27
CA ARG A 218 -24.42 31.72 8.41
C ARG A 218 -23.13 31.50 7.62
N PHE A 219 -22.08 31.00 8.27
CA PHE A 219 -20.82 30.64 7.62
C PHE A 219 -20.98 29.56 6.56
N ILE A 220 -21.66 28.46 6.91
CA ILE A 220 -21.85 27.33 6.00
C ILE A 220 -22.60 27.75 4.74
N VAL A 221 -23.67 28.55 4.85
CA VAL A 221 -24.39 29.05 3.68
C VAL A 221 -23.65 30.16 2.94
N GLY A 222 -22.82 30.93 3.66
CA GLY A 222 -21.99 32.04 3.16
C GLY A 222 -22.72 33.38 3.09
N TYR A 223 -23.80 33.57 3.86
CA TYR A 223 -24.59 34.80 3.89
C TYR A 223 -25.40 34.90 5.18
N ARG A 224 -25.83 36.12 5.52
CA ARG A 224 -26.83 36.38 6.55
C ARG A 224 -28.19 36.67 5.95
N LEU A 225 -29.25 36.21 6.60
CA LEU A 225 -30.63 36.58 6.27
C LEU A 225 -30.87 38.02 6.74
N THR A 226 -31.55 38.83 5.95
CA THR A 226 -31.99 40.15 6.41
C THR A 226 -33.11 40.01 7.44
N THR A 227 -33.12 40.90 8.44
CA THR A 227 -34.19 40.98 9.44
C THR A 227 -35.54 41.28 8.77
N GLY A 228 -36.57 40.54 9.18
CA GLY A 228 -37.94 40.61 8.61
C GLY A 228 -38.86 39.59 9.30
N VAL A 229 -40.15 39.55 8.92
CA VAL A 229 -41.20 38.78 9.61
C VAL A 229 -40.87 37.30 9.77
N LEU A 230 -40.23 36.68 8.76
CA LEU A 230 -39.89 35.26 8.76
C LEU A 230 -38.46 34.94 9.27
N TYR A 231 -37.70 35.95 9.73
CA TYR A 231 -36.29 35.79 10.11
C TYR A 231 -36.13 34.76 11.24
N GLN A 232 -36.88 34.90 12.33
CA GLN A 232 -36.82 34.00 13.49
C GLN A 232 -37.24 32.57 13.12
N THR A 233 -38.29 32.41 12.30
CA THR A 233 -38.76 31.11 11.83
C THR A 233 -37.70 30.38 11.01
N ARG A 234 -37.06 31.08 10.06
CA ARG A 234 -36.00 30.50 9.21
C ARG A 234 -34.75 30.16 10.02
N GLN A 235 -34.40 30.99 10.99
CA GLN A 235 -33.27 30.73 11.88
C GLN A 235 -33.52 29.49 12.76
N ALA A 236 -34.74 29.34 13.32
CA ALA A 236 -35.14 28.14 14.05
C ALA A 236 -35.13 26.87 13.17
N GLN A 237 -35.51 26.98 11.89
CA GLN A 237 -35.39 25.89 10.92
C GLN A 237 -33.93 25.52 10.65
N TRP A 238 -33.03 26.50 10.48
CA TRP A 238 -31.59 26.25 10.35
C TRP A 238 -31.02 25.51 11.55
N ARG A 239 -31.37 25.91 12.78
CA ARG A 239 -30.95 25.23 14.01
C ARG A 239 -31.43 23.77 14.05
N THR A 240 -32.69 23.54 13.70
CA THR A 240 -33.28 22.19 13.61
C THR A 240 -32.54 21.31 12.61
N ILE A 241 -32.27 21.83 11.40
CA ILE A 241 -31.53 21.11 10.35
C ILE A 241 -30.11 20.78 10.83
N CYS A 242 -29.42 21.73 11.47
CA CYS A 242 -28.09 21.51 12.03
C CYS A 242 -28.09 20.33 13.02
N ARG A 243 -28.99 20.35 14.02
CA ARG A 243 -29.10 19.28 15.02
C ARG A 243 -29.46 17.92 14.43
N GLN A 244 -30.37 17.89 13.45
CA GLN A 244 -30.77 16.64 12.78
C GLN A 244 -29.65 16.00 11.95
N LEU A 245 -28.81 16.84 11.32
CA LEU A 245 -27.77 16.36 10.41
C LEU A 245 -26.42 16.10 11.11
N ALA A 246 -26.20 16.64 12.31
CA ALA A 246 -25.00 16.38 13.09
C ALA A 246 -24.96 14.97 13.69
N ARG A 247 -23.79 14.56 14.16
CA ARG A 247 -23.60 13.45 15.11
C ARG A 247 -23.40 14.04 16.51
N ARG A 248 -23.90 13.34 17.52
CA ARG A 248 -23.54 13.54 18.92
C ARG A 248 -22.64 12.39 19.34
N ASP A 249 -21.59 12.69 20.09
CA ASP A 249 -20.65 11.70 20.62
C ASP A 249 -20.86 11.59 22.13
N ASP A 250 -20.84 10.37 22.65
CA ASP A 250 -21.04 10.12 24.08
C ASP A 250 -19.83 10.63 24.89
N ASP A 251 -18.65 10.67 24.26
CA ASP A 251 -17.41 11.22 24.83
C ASP A 251 -17.40 12.76 24.88
N ARG A 252 -18.29 13.43 24.13
CA ARG A 252 -18.41 14.90 24.09
C ARG A 252 -19.87 15.34 24.13
N PRO A 253 -20.59 15.09 25.24
CA PRO A 253 -21.98 15.46 25.39
C PRO A 253 -22.09 16.99 25.42
N GLY A 254 -22.67 17.58 24.36
CA GLY A 254 -22.77 19.04 24.20
C GLY A 254 -22.18 19.59 22.90
N TYR A 255 -21.67 18.73 22.01
CA TYR A 255 -21.16 19.12 20.69
C TYR A 255 -21.94 18.46 19.54
N LEU A 256 -22.15 19.24 18.48
CA LEU A 256 -22.64 18.78 17.17
C LEU A 256 -21.45 18.58 16.24
N ILE A 257 -21.27 17.35 15.77
CA ILE A 257 -20.14 16.96 14.92
C ILE A 257 -20.62 16.79 13.47
N PHE A 258 -19.86 17.31 12.51
CA PHE A 258 -20.08 17.21 11.07
C PHE A 258 -18.87 16.63 10.35
N SER A 259 -19.08 15.96 9.21
CA SER A 259 -17.99 15.50 8.35
C SER A 259 -17.47 16.66 7.49
N SER A 260 -16.16 16.84 7.43
CA SER A 260 -15.47 17.86 6.64
C SER A 260 -14.31 17.21 5.88
N PRO A 261 -14.59 16.32 4.90
CA PRO A 261 -13.54 15.65 4.16
C PRO A 261 -12.69 16.69 3.40
N GLU A 262 -11.38 16.47 3.39
CA GLU A 262 -10.43 17.35 2.75
C GLU A 262 -9.63 16.64 1.67
N ILE A 263 -9.22 17.39 0.66
CA ILE A 263 -8.31 16.92 -0.37
C ILE A 263 -7.17 17.92 -0.52
N MET A 264 -5.96 17.39 -0.61
CA MET A 264 -4.79 18.12 -1.09
C MET A 264 -4.59 17.77 -2.56
N ILE A 265 -4.42 18.78 -3.41
CA ILE A 265 -4.06 18.61 -4.82
C ILE A 265 -2.86 19.50 -5.11
N ALA A 266 -1.77 18.92 -5.58
CA ALA A 266 -0.60 19.61 -6.09
C ALA A 266 -0.58 19.51 -7.62
N MET A 267 -0.32 20.64 -8.29
CA MET A 267 -0.26 20.76 -9.75
C MET A 267 1.00 21.49 -10.15
N THR A 268 1.61 21.06 -11.25
CA THR A 268 2.71 21.75 -11.92
C THR A 268 2.17 22.45 -13.17
N ARG A 269 3.05 23.12 -13.93
CA ARG A 269 2.72 23.67 -15.25
C ARG A 269 2.14 22.64 -16.23
N HIS A 270 2.52 21.38 -16.05
CA HIS A 270 2.10 20.26 -16.89
C HIS A 270 0.65 19.81 -16.67
N ALA A 271 -0.04 20.33 -15.65
CA ALA A 271 -1.42 19.96 -15.33
C ALA A 271 -2.42 20.19 -16.48
N LYS A 272 -2.06 20.99 -17.49
CA LYS A 272 -2.89 21.30 -18.66
C LYS A 272 -2.64 20.41 -19.88
N ASN A 273 -1.65 19.52 -19.82
CA ASN A 273 -1.14 18.78 -21.00
C ASN A 273 -1.92 17.48 -21.30
N LEU A 274 -3.09 17.28 -20.69
CA LEU A 274 -3.97 16.15 -21.00
C LEU A 274 -4.40 16.08 -22.48
N PRO A 275 -4.67 17.19 -23.19
CA PRO A 275 -5.02 17.13 -24.62
C PRO A 275 -3.96 16.43 -25.47
N ASP A 276 -2.67 16.55 -25.12
CA ASP A 276 -1.57 15.90 -25.84
C ASP A 276 -1.68 14.37 -25.76
N LEU A 277 -2.03 13.84 -24.58
CA LEU A 277 -2.28 12.41 -24.42
C LEU A 277 -3.56 11.97 -25.15
N ALA A 278 -4.63 12.77 -25.04
CA ALA A 278 -5.92 12.46 -25.67
C ALA A 278 -5.85 12.45 -27.21
N ALA A 279 -4.86 13.12 -27.80
CA ALA A 279 -4.57 13.04 -29.24
C ALA A 279 -3.91 11.71 -29.65
N LEU A 280 -3.20 11.05 -28.73
CA LEU A 280 -2.49 9.79 -28.98
C LEU A 280 -3.29 8.56 -28.56
N VAL A 281 -4.13 8.69 -27.53
CA VAL A 281 -4.86 7.59 -26.91
C VAL A 281 -6.33 7.94 -26.77
N PRO A 282 -7.26 7.06 -27.22
CA PRO A 282 -8.69 7.31 -27.11
C PRO A 282 -9.15 7.56 -25.68
N LEU A 283 -10.06 8.53 -25.49
CA LEU A 283 -10.75 8.74 -24.22
C LEU A 283 -11.89 7.73 -24.06
N ALA A 284 -12.03 7.13 -22.89
CA ALA A 284 -13.18 6.31 -22.56
C ALA A 284 -14.40 7.22 -22.29
N HIS A 285 -15.56 6.83 -22.84
CA HIS A 285 -16.82 7.53 -22.63
C HIS A 285 -17.62 6.91 -21.48
N ARG A 286 -18.50 7.71 -20.87
CA ARG A 286 -19.39 7.24 -19.79
C ARG A 286 -20.57 6.45 -20.35
N PRO A 287 -21.11 5.47 -19.60
CA PRO A 287 -20.69 5.04 -18.26
C PRO A 287 -19.41 4.19 -18.30
N TYR A 288 -18.52 4.40 -17.33
CA TYR A 288 -17.31 3.59 -17.21
C TYR A 288 -17.65 2.18 -16.70
N GLY A 289 -16.92 1.16 -17.14
CA GLY A 289 -17.05 -0.23 -16.69
C GLY A 289 -16.60 -0.49 -15.24
N VAL A 290 -16.60 0.52 -14.37
CA VAL A 290 -16.15 0.44 -12.98
C VAL A 290 -17.27 -0.11 -12.10
N LYS A 291 -17.01 -1.23 -11.42
CA LYS A 291 -17.95 -1.91 -10.54
C LYS A 291 -17.95 -1.33 -9.12
N ASN A 292 -16.81 -0.79 -8.68
CA ASN A 292 -16.68 -0.20 -7.36
C ASN A 292 -17.34 1.19 -7.28
N ARG A 293 -18.43 1.29 -6.52
CA ARG A 293 -19.19 2.55 -6.36
C ARG A 293 -18.47 3.61 -5.54
N GLN A 294 -17.60 3.24 -4.61
CA GLN A 294 -16.78 4.22 -3.89
C GLN A 294 -15.76 4.85 -4.84
N ALA A 295 -15.09 4.04 -5.67
CA ALA A 295 -14.18 4.54 -6.70
C ALA A 295 -14.88 5.50 -7.67
N LEU A 296 -16.14 5.24 -8.06
CA LEU A 296 -16.94 6.16 -8.91
C LEU A 296 -17.20 7.55 -8.29
N ARG A 297 -17.02 7.70 -6.97
CA ARG A 297 -17.08 9.02 -6.31
C ARG A 297 -15.80 9.83 -6.55
N ASN A 298 -14.69 9.17 -6.91
CA ASN A 298 -13.48 9.83 -7.36
C ASN A 298 -13.66 10.26 -8.81
N ARG A 299 -13.33 11.52 -9.11
CA ARG A 299 -13.41 12.08 -10.46
C ARG A 299 -12.00 12.12 -11.07
N PRO A 300 -11.62 11.16 -11.93
CA PRO A 300 -10.34 11.24 -12.64
C PRO A 300 -10.31 12.47 -13.55
N ALA A 301 -9.10 12.91 -13.90
CA ALA A 301 -8.92 13.94 -14.93
C ALA A 301 -9.41 13.42 -16.29
N ALA A 302 -9.08 12.15 -16.60
CA ALA A 302 -9.59 11.41 -17.74
C ALA A 302 -9.43 9.90 -17.50
N ILE A 303 -10.17 9.12 -18.29
CA ILE A 303 -9.88 7.71 -18.49
C ILE A 303 -9.48 7.55 -19.96
N VAL A 304 -8.27 7.06 -20.21
CA VAL A 304 -7.76 6.76 -21.55
C VAL A 304 -7.78 5.25 -21.75
N ARG A 305 -8.12 4.78 -22.94
CA ARG A 305 -8.19 3.36 -23.30
C ARG A 305 -7.20 3.06 -24.42
N PRO A 306 -5.95 2.72 -24.10
CA PRO A 306 -5.01 2.24 -25.11
C PRO A 306 -5.53 0.97 -25.78
N LEU A 307 -5.39 0.92 -27.11
CA LEU A 307 -5.82 -0.18 -27.97
C LEU A 307 -4.68 -1.15 -28.31
N ASP A 308 -3.43 -0.71 -28.11
CA ASP A 308 -2.22 -1.48 -28.35
C ASP A 308 -1.09 -1.08 -27.39
N ILE A 309 0.02 -1.84 -27.39
CA ILE A 309 1.16 -1.64 -26.50
C ILE A 309 1.81 -0.26 -26.72
N SER A 310 1.85 0.25 -27.95
CA SER A 310 2.47 1.55 -28.26
C SER A 310 1.72 2.72 -27.63
N GLN A 311 0.41 2.62 -27.50
CA GLN A 311 -0.42 3.59 -26.78
C GLN A 311 -0.20 3.50 -25.27
N VAL A 312 0.04 2.30 -24.70
CA VAL A 312 0.46 2.16 -23.29
C VAL A 312 1.81 2.83 -23.05
N GLN A 313 2.78 2.62 -23.95
CA GLN A 313 4.08 3.33 -23.89
C GLN A 313 3.89 4.85 -23.98
N SER A 314 2.95 5.32 -24.79
CA SER A 314 2.61 6.75 -24.91
C SER A 314 2.06 7.31 -23.59
N CYS A 315 1.20 6.58 -22.89
CA CYS A 315 0.73 6.96 -21.55
C CYS A 315 1.90 7.10 -20.57
N VAL A 316 2.83 6.13 -20.54
CA VAL A 316 3.99 6.17 -19.63
C VAL A 316 4.93 7.33 -19.96
N ARG A 317 5.29 7.51 -21.22
CA ARG A 317 6.17 8.61 -21.65
C ARG A 317 5.55 9.96 -21.38
N TRP A 318 4.24 10.09 -21.60
CA TRP A 318 3.51 11.30 -21.25
C TRP A 318 3.53 11.55 -19.74
N ALA A 319 3.33 10.53 -18.91
CA ALA A 319 3.36 10.66 -17.46
C ALA A 319 4.75 11.09 -16.94
N LEU A 320 5.83 10.50 -17.49
CA LEU A 320 7.21 10.87 -17.20
C LEU A 320 7.51 12.32 -17.62
N ALA A 321 7.18 12.68 -18.86
CA ALA A 321 7.44 14.03 -19.40
C ALA A 321 6.68 15.13 -18.64
N ASN A 322 5.51 14.80 -18.10
CA ASN A 322 4.65 15.72 -17.36
C ASN A 322 4.77 15.59 -15.84
N LYS A 323 5.66 14.70 -15.36
CA LYS A 323 5.88 14.39 -13.94
C LYS A 323 4.57 14.16 -13.20
N THR A 324 3.71 13.29 -13.72
CA THR A 324 2.41 12.95 -13.12
C THR A 324 2.29 11.44 -12.93
N SER A 325 1.43 11.03 -12.01
CA SER A 325 1.13 9.62 -11.77
C SER A 325 -0.05 9.14 -12.63
N LEU A 326 -0.12 7.82 -12.81
CA LEU A 326 -1.19 7.11 -13.50
C LEU A 326 -1.90 6.17 -12.53
N VAL A 327 -3.16 5.88 -12.85
CA VAL A 327 -3.95 4.82 -12.22
C VAL A 327 -4.24 3.75 -13.26
N ILE A 328 -4.17 2.47 -12.89
CA ILE A 328 -4.47 1.37 -13.82
C ILE A 328 -5.86 0.82 -13.54
N LEU A 329 -6.66 0.71 -14.60
CA LEU A 329 -8.01 0.15 -14.58
C LEU A 329 -8.02 -1.17 -15.34
N GLY A 330 -8.09 -2.29 -14.60
CA GLY A 330 -8.44 -3.61 -15.13
C GLY A 330 -9.94 -3.87 -14.96
N GLY A 331 -10.31 -4.89 -14.18
CA GLY A 331 -11.72 -5.25 -13.94
C GLY A 331 -12.58 -4.25 -13.12
N GLY A 332 -12.05 -3.09 -12.70
CA GLY A 332 -12.85 -2.02 -12.07
C GLY A 332 -13.43 -2.32 -10.68
N HIS A 333 -12.88 -3.29 -9.94
CA HIS A 333 -13.34 -3.68 -8.59
C HIS A 333 -12.60 -3.01 -7.44
N SER A 334 -11.38 -2.54 -7.65
CA SER A 334 -10.55 -1.94 -6.59
C SER A 334 -10.96 -0.50 -6.27
N ASP A 335 -10.79 -0.07 -5.02
CA ASP A 335 -10.88 1.35 -4.64
C ASP A 335 -9.79 2.20 -5.35
N HIS A 336 -8.70 1.56 -5.82
CA HIS A 336 -7.58 2.21 -6.51
C HIS A 336 -7.86 2.57 -7.97
N CYS A 337 -8.94 2.08 -8.59
CA CYS A 337 -9.10 2.16 -10.05
C CYS A 337 -9.45 3.56 -10.59
N LEU A 338 -9.88 4.48 -9.72
CA LEU A 338 -10.15 5.88 -10.04
C LEU A 338 -9.66 6.78 -8.91
N TRP A 339 -8.97 7.88 -9.25
CA TRP A 339 -8.47 8.84 -8.27
C TRP A 339 -8.72 10.29 -8.71
N PRO A 340 -9.01 11.23 -7.79
CA PRO A 340 -9.27 12.63 -8.15
C PRO A 340 -8.15 13.27 -8.96
N ASN A 341 -8.50 13.85 -10.12
CA ASN A 341 -7.59 14.59 -11.00
C ASN A 341 -6.39 13.78 -11.52
N VAL A 342 -6.46 12.46 -11.52
CA VAL A 342 -5.42 11.57 -12.09
C VAL A 342 -5.95 10.95 -13.38
N VAL A 343 -5.04 10.62 -14.30
CA VAL A 343 -5.39 9.87 -15.52
C VAL A 343 -5.44 8.38 -15.20
N SER A 344 -6.58 7.75 -15.49
CA SER A 344 -6.73 6.29 -15.43
C SER A 344 -6.49 5.67 -16.80
N VAL A 345 -5.68 4.61 -16.86
CA VAL A 345 -5.40 3.81 -18.05
C VAL A 345 -6.26 2.55 -18.01
N ASP A 346 -7.28 2.49 -18.87
CA ASP A 346 -8.20 1.36 -19.05
C ASP A 346 -7.56 0.29 -19.94
N MET A 347 -7.26 -0.86 -19.34
CA MET A 347 -6.65 -2.00 -20.01
C MET A 347 -7.66 -2.89 -20.74
N GLY A 348 -8.94 -2.51 -20.78
CA GLY A 348 -10.02 -3.32 -21.35
C GLY A 348 -9.92 -3.62 -22.84
N ALA A 349 -8.97 -3.06 -23.59
CA ALA A 349 -8.70 -3.48 -24.97
C ALA A 349 -7.81 -4.74 -25.05
N PHE A 350 -7.08 -5.06 -23.98
CA PHE A 350 -6.25 -6.26 -23.86
C PHE A 350 -7.09 -7.40 -23.30
N ASP A 351 -8.09 -7.83 -24.06
CA ASP A 351 -9.19 -8.71 -23.63
C ASP A 351 -9.12 -10.15 -24.16
N LYS A 352 -7.97 -10.57 -24.70
CA LYS A 352 -7.78 -11.89 -25.30
C LYS A 352 -7.23 -12.91 -24.32
N VAL A 353 -7.76 -14.13 -24.43
CA VAL A 353 -7.25 -15.33 -23.75
C VAL A 353 -6.85 -16.34 -24.81
N HIS A 354 -5.70 -16.99 -24.61
CA HIS A 354 -5.20 -18.04 -25.50
C HIS A 354 -4.72 -19.23 -24.67
N VAL A 355 -5.09 -20.44 -25.09
CA VAL A 355 -4.55 -21.69 -24.54
C VAL A 355 -3.46 -22.19 -25.49
N VAL A 356 -2.29 -22.48 -24.95
CA VAL A 356 -1.10 -22.83 -25.74
C VAL A 356 -0.36 -24.01 -25.11
N ASN A 357 0.32 -24.79 -25.95
CA ASN A 357 1.18 -25.87 -25.46
C ASN A 357 2.45 -25.28 -24.83
N PRO A 358 2.90 -25.81 -23.67
CA PRO A 358 4.17 -25.39 -23.10
C PRO A 358 5.36 -25.96 -23.88
N PRO A 359 6.59 -25.48 -23.59
CA PRO A 359 7.82 -26.14 -24.04
C PRO A 359 7.84 -27.62 -23.64
N GLN A 360 8.51 -28.47 -24.43
CA GLN A 360 8.49 -29.94 -24.29
C GLN A 360 9.00 -30.48 -22.94
N ASP A 361 9.66 -29.66 -22.13
CA ASP A 361 10.33 -30.06 -20.87
C ASP A 361 9.53 -29.74 -19.59
N ILE A 362 8.25 -29.35 -19.68
CA ILE A 362 7.45 -28.89 -18.53
C ILE A 362 6.24 -29.79 -18.29
N ASP A 363 6.09 -30.24 -17.04
CA ASP A 363 5.05 -31.16 -16.54
C ASP A 363 3.67 -30.49 -16.37
N THR A 364 3.22 -29.75 -17.39
CA THR A 364 1.88 -29.17 -17.47
C THR A 364 1.32 -29.40 -18.87
N GLU A 365 0.04 -29.72 -18.99
CA GLU A 365 -0.55 -30.01 -20.31
C GLU A 365 -0.70 -28.76 -21.20
N CYS A 366 -0.97 -27.59 -20.60
CA CYS A 366 -1.21 -26.32 -21.30
C CYS A 366 -0.76 -25.11 -20.44
N TRP A 367 -0.54 -23.98 -21.12
CA TRP A 367 -0.45 -22.65 -20.53
C TRP A 367 -1.59 -21.77 -21.04
N VAL A 368 -1.95 -20.76 -20.24
CA VAL A 368 -3.01 -19.80 -20.57
C VAL A 368 -2.42 -18.40 -20.58
N VAL A 369 -2.45 -17.75 -21.74
CA VAL A 369 -2.05 -16.34 -21.90
C VAL A 369 -3.30 -15.48 -21.86
N ALA A 370 -3.45 -14.65 -20.83
CA ALA A 370 -4.59 -13.74 -20.69
C ALA A 370 -4.14 -12.28 -20.68
N GLY A 371 -4.83 -11.44 -21.44
CA GLY A 371 -4.63 -9.99 -21.41
C GLY A 371 -5.05 -9.37 -20.08
N ALA A 372 -4.45 -8.24 -19.73
CA ALA A 372 -4.71 -7.55 -18.46
C ALA A 372 -6.13 -6.95 -18.36
N GLY A 373 -6.84 -6.83 -19.48
CA GLY A 373 -8.25 -6.44 -19.55
C GLY A 373 -9.23 -7.59 -19.35
N CYS A 374 -8.77 -8.84 -19.41
CA CYS A 374 -9.62 -10.01 -19.19
C CYS A 374 -10.16 -10.04 -17.75
N LYS A 375 -11.32 -10.66 -17.61
CA LYS A 375 -11.95 -11.02 -16.35
C LYS A 375 -11.90 -12.53 -16.14
N THR A 376 -12.33 -12.95 -14.96
CA THR A 376 -12.33 -14.36 -14.56
C THR A 376 -13.25 -15.18 -15.47
N GLU A 377 -14.42 -14.64 -15.80
CA GLU A 377 -15.36 -15.25 -16.75
C GLU A 377 -14.73 -15.50 -18.12
N ASP A 378 -13.99 -14.52 -18.66
CA ASP A 378 -13.35 -14.62 -19.97
C ASP A 378 -12.33 -15.78 -20.01
N ILE A 379 -11.54 -15.93 -18.94
CA ILE A 379 -10.56 -17.03 -18.86
C ILE A 379 -11.29 -18.38 -18.73
N ILE A 380 -12.28 -18.50 -17.85
CA ILE A 380 -12.98 -19.77 -17.62
C ILE A 380 -13.70 -20.23 -18.89
N HIS A 381 -14.36 -19.34 -19.62
CA HIS A 381 -15.05 -19.68 -20.86
C HIS A 381 -14.10 -20.19 -21.95
N GLU A 382 -12.87 -19.70 -22.01
CA GLU A 382 -11.88 -20.10 -23.03
C GLU A 382 -11.12 -21.38 -22.63
N THR A 383 -10.91 -21.63 -21.34
CA THR A 383 -10.13 -22.80 -20.87
C THR A 383 -10.98 -24.06 -20.69
N MET A 384 -12.23 -23.92 -20.23
CA MET A 384 -13.10 -25.07 -19.94
C MET A 384 -13.37 -25.99 -21.15
N PRO A 385 -13.59 -25.47 -22.38
CA PRO A 385 -13.81 -26.33 -23.56
C PRO A 385 -12.64 -27.25 -23.91
N VAL A 386 -11.42 -26.90 -23.48
CA VAL A 386 -10.21 -27.70 -23.67
C VAL A 386 -9.78 -28.42 -22.39
N ALA A 387 -10.70 -28.58 -21.44
CA ALA A 387 -10.54 -29.34 -20.19
C ALA A 387 -9.42 -28.84 -19.24
N VAL A 388 -9.08 -27.55 -19.31
CA VAL A 388 -8.12 -26.93 -18.37
C VAL A 388 -8.72 -25.72 -17.65
N THR A 389 -8.07 -25.28 -16.58
CA THR A 389 -8.48 -24.14 -15.76
C THR A 389 -7.29 -23.42 -15.12
N VAL A 390 -7.54 -22.23 -14.58
CA VAL A 390 -6.60 -21.45 -13.74
C VAL A 390 -7.29 -21.21 -12.39
N PRO A 391 -6.59 -21.28 -11.24
CA PRO A 391 -7.20 -21.08 -9.93
C PRO A 391 -7.49 -19.60 -9.67
N LEU A 392 -8.51 -19.07 -10.33
CA LEU A 392 -8.94 -17.66 -10.31
C LEU A 392 -9.78 -17.32 -9.06
N GLY A 393 -10.12 -16.04 -8.89
CA GLY A 393 -10.98 -15.59 -7.79
C GLY A 393 -12.44 -15.96 -7.97
N SER A 394 -13.23 -15.96 -6.89
CA SER A 394 -14.63 -16.44 -6.88
C SER A 394 -15.70 -15.55 -7.54
N ARG A 395 -15.33 -14.44 -8.19
CA ARG A 395 -16.31 -13.55 -8.86
C ARG A 395 -16.06 -13.59 -10.38
N PRO A 396 -17.09 -13.64 -11.23
CA PRO A 396 -16.88 -13.67 -12.69
C PRO A 396 -16.25 -12.37 -13.22
N SER A 397 -16.67 -11.24 -12.66
CA SER A 397 -16.34 -9.90 -13.19
C SER A 397 -14.99 -9.32 -12.72
N VAL A 398 -14.27 -9.97 -11.80
CA VAL A 398 -12.94 -9.50 -11.36
C VAL A 398 -11.87 -9.81 -12.40
N GLY A 399 -10.96 -8.86 -12.62
CA GLY A 399 -9.87 -8.98 -13.60
C GLY A 399 -8.47 -8.95 -12.98
N ALA A 400 -7.47 -8.62 -13.79
CA ALA A 400 -6.04 -8.78 -13.49
C ALA A 400 -5.55 -8.21 -12.15
N GLY A 401 -6.14 -7.14 -11.64
CA GLY A 401 -5.79 -6.59 -10.31
C GLY A 401 -5.88 -7.65 -9.20
N LEU A 402 -6.82 -8.59 -9.29
CA LEU A 402 -6.94 -9.68 -8.33
C LEU A 402 -5.83 -10.73 -8.50
N TRP A 403 -5.59 -11.18 -9.73
CA TRP A 403 -4.66 -12.27 -10.03
C TRP A 403 -3.20 -11.89 -9.75
N LEU A 404 -2.86 -10.61 -9.91
CA LEU A 404 -1.54 -10.06 -9.59
C LEU A 404 -1.33 -9.83 -8.08
N GLN A 405 -2.38 -9.92 -7.26
CA GLN A 405 -2.35 -9.64 -5.82
C GLN A 405 -2.62 -10.86 -4.95
N GLY A 406 -2.55 -12.07 -5.52
CA GLY A 406 -2.93 -13.30 -4.84
C GLY A 406 -3.94 -14.05 -5.70
N GLY A 407 -5.22 -13.68 -5.58
CA GLY A 407 -6.31 -14.38 -6.24
C GLY A 407 -6.77 -15.57 -5.40
N ILE A 408 -7.67 -15.26 -4.47
CA ILE A 408 -8.31 -16.22 -3.58
C ILE A 408 -9.67 -16.58 -4.18
N GLY A 409 -9.89 -17.88 -4.41
CA GLY A 409 -11.14 -18.40 -4.92
C GLY A 409 -11.32 -19.89 -4.62
N HIS A 410 -12.31 -20.51 -5.28
CA HIS A 410 -12.77 -21.88 -4.96
C HIS A 410 -11.68 -22.96 -5.08
N LEU A 411 -10.70 -22.76 -5.97
CA LEU A 411 -9.59 -23.70 -6.18
C LEU A 411 -8.35 -23.38 -5.33
N ALA A 412 -8.36 -22.32 -4.52
CA ALA A 412 -7.16 -21.87 -3.81
C ALA A 412 -6.55 -22.96 -2.90
N ARG A 413 -7.40 -23.73 -2.21
CA ARG A 413 -6.97 -24.83 -1.35
C ARG A 413 -6.34 -26.00 -2.11
N HIS A 414 -6.80 -26.28 -3.32
CA HIS A 414 -6.37 -27.42 -4.13
C HIS A 414 -5.15 -27.07 -5.00
N CYS A 415 -5.16 -25.91 -5.66
CA CYS A 415 -4.17 -25.52 -6.66
C CYS A 415 -3.18 -24.43 -6.20
N GLY A 416 -3.43 -23.76 -5.07
CA GLY A 416 -2.74 -22.54 -4.66
C GLY A 416 -3.44 -21.28 -5.16
N LEU A 417 -2.86 -20.11 -4.88
CA LEU A 417 -3.42 -18.81 -5.31
C LEU A 417 -3.25 -18.62 -6.82
N THR A 418 -4.06 -17.75 -7.44
CA THR A 418 -3.89 -17.41 -8.87
C THR A 418 -2.47 -16.96 -9.20
N CYS A 419 -1.87 -16.16 -8.32
CA CYS A 419 -0.54 -15.60 -8.51
C CYS A 419 0.55 -16.69 -8.49
N ASP A 420 0.31 -17.83 -7.85
CA ASP A 420 1.23 -18.98 -7.84
C ASP A 420 1.27 -19.68 -9.22
N ALA A 421 0.22 -19.48 -10.03
CA ALA A 421 0.14 -19.97 -11.39
C ALA A 421 0.85 -19.07 -12.41
N ILE A 422 1.30 -17.87 -12.05
CA ILE A 422 1.99 -16.97 -12.98
C ILE A 422 3.38 -17.54 -13.31
N VAL A 423 3.65 -17.73 -14.60
CA VAL A 423 4.98 -18.17 -15.09
C VAL A 423 5.67 -17.12 -15.93
N GLY A 424 4.93 -16.14 -16.47
CA GLY A 424 5.50 -14.99 -17.17
C GLY A 424 4.48 -13.89 -17.47
N ALA A 425 4.95 -12.79 -18.03
CA ALA A 425 4.13 -11.64 -18.40
C ALA A 425 4.78 -10.76 -19.47
N ILE A 426 3.96 -10.04 -20.21
CA ILE A 426 4.39 -8.86 -20.97
C ILE A 426 3.95 -7.62 -20.20
N MET A 427 4.84 -6.66 -20.01
CA MET A 427 4.54 -5.40 -19.32
C MET A 427 5.30 -4.24 -19.93
N VAL A 428 4.84 -3.02 -19.65
CA VAL A 428 5.56 -1.78 -19.95
C VAL A 428 6.14 -1.23 -18.65
N ASP A 429 7.46 -1.03 -18.60
CA ASP A 429 8.10 -0.39 -17.44
C ASP A 429 7.69 1.09 -17.34
N VAL A 430 7.82 1.67 -16.15
CA VAL A 430 7.49 3.09 -15.90
C VAL A 430 8.71 3.98 -15.70
N ILE A 431 9.90 3.49 -16.09
CA ILE A 431 11.16 4.25 -16.09
C ILE A 431 11.36 4.96 -17.44
N SER A 432 11.12 4.22 -18.52
CA SER A 432 11.38 4.60 -19.91
C SER A 432 10.22 4.27 -20.85
N GLY A 433 9.31 3.39 -20.42
CA GLY A 433 8.26 2.85 -21.28
C GLY A 433 8.75 1.77 -22.22
N GLN A 434 9.78 0.99 -21.84
CA GLN A 434 10.21 -0.19 -22.60
C GLN A 434 9.23 -1.34 -22.39
N VAL A 435 9.09 -2.19 -23.40
CA VAL A 435 8.32 -3.43 -23.28
C VAL A 435 9.23 -4.49 -22.69
N LEU A 436 8.82 -5.05 -21.56
CA LEU A 436 9.52 -6.12 -20.86
C LEU A 436 8.81 -7.45 -21.10
N CYS A 437 9.60 -8.47 -21.40
CA CYS A 437 9.22 -9.87 -21.35
C CYS A 437 9.73 -10.45 -20.04
N VAL A 438 8.82 -10.77 -19.12
CA VAL A 438 9.13 -11.27 -17.78
C VAL A 438 8.84 -12.77 -17.68
N GLY A 439 9.77 -13.57 -17.16
CA GLY A 439 9.56 -15.01 -17.00
C GLY A 439 9.30 -15.74 -18.33
N TYR A 440 8.46 -16.77 -18.33
CA TYR A 440 8.16 -17.56 -19.52
C TYR A 440 6.94 -17.02 -20.27
N VAL A 441 7.16 -16.52 -21.48
CA VAL A 441 6.11 -16.09 -22.42
C VAL A 441 6.29 -16.85 -23.73
N PRO A 442 5.24 -17.49 -24.27
CA PRO A 442 5.32 -18.19 -25.55
C PRO A 442 5.78 -17.27 -26.68
N GLU A 443 6.59 -17.79 -27.60
CA GLU A 443 7.21 -17.01 -28.68
C GLU A 443 6.18 -16.26 -29.53
N GLN A 444 5.06 -16.90 -29.86
CA GLN A 444 3.98 -16.28 -30.64
C GLN A 444 3.26 -15.13 -29.91
N HIS A 445 3.40 -15.04 -28.59
CA HIS A 445 2.80 -13.98 -27.76
C HIS A 445 3.83 -12.95 -27.28
N ARG A 446 5.10 -13.09 -27.69
CA ARG A 446 6.16 -12.16 -27.34
C ARG A 446 6.27 -11.03 -28.39
N PRO A 447 6.10 -9.75 -28.01
CA PRO A 447 6.33 -8.64 -28.93
C PRO A 447 7.79 -8.61 -29.39
N SER A 448 8.03 -8.26 -30.66
CA SER A 448 9.37 -8.22 -31.25
C SER A 448 10.33 -7.23 -30.58
N ASN A 449 9.79 -6.16 -29.99
CA ASN A 449 10.54 -5.15 -29.24
C ASN A 449 10.65 -5.44 -27.73
N ALA A 450 10.16 -6.60 -27.26
CA ALA A 450 10.18 -6.95 -25.85
C ALA A 450 11.55 -7.47 -25.41
N VAL A 451 12.16 -6.79 -24.44
CA VAL A 451 13.46 -7.17 -23.87
C VAL A 451 13.30 -7.92 -22.55
N ARG A 452 14.30 -8.73 -22.18
CA ARG A 452 14.39 -9.32 -20.84
C ARG A 452 15.33 -8.47 -19.98
N HIS A 453 14.88 -8.09 -18.79
CA HIS A 453 15.68 -7.32 -17.84
C HIS A 453 16.63 -8.24 -17.07
N GLU A 454 17.78 -7.74 -16.59
CA GLU A 454 18.74 -8.51 -15.78
C GLU A 454 18.12 -9.06 -14.48
N ARG A 455 17.20 -8.30 -13.87
CA ARG A 455 16.41 -8.65 -12.68
C ARG A 455 15.05 -9.27 -13.01
N ASP A 456 14.97 -10.05 -14.08
CA ASP A 456 13.76 -10.72 -14.55
C ASP A 456 13.10 -11.60 -13.48
N GLU A 457 13.89 -12.38 -12.73
CA GLU A 457 13.38 -13.26 -11.68
C GLU A 457 12.72 -12.47 -10.53
N GLU A 458 13.25 -11.29 -10.19
CA GLU A 458 12.66 -10.42 -9.18
C GLU A 458 11.33 -9.82 -9.64
N LEU A 459 11.23 -9.45 -10.92
CA LEU A 459 9.98 -8.98 -11.51
C LEU A 459 8.93 -10.09 -11.57
N LEU A 460 9.31 -11.30 -11.97
CA LEU A 460 8.41 -12.45 -11.96
C LEU A 460 7.90 -12.73 -10.55
N TRP A 461 8.81 -12.78 -9.56
CA TRP A 461 8.48 -12.91 -8.14
C TRP A 461 7.52 -11.81 -7.66
N ALA A 462 7.73 -10.58 -8.10
CA ALA A 462 6.92 -9.43 -7.72
C ALA A 462 5.49 -9.49 -8.29
N LEU A 463 5.34 -9.93 -9.53
CA LEU A 463 4.04 -10.16 -10.18
C LEU A 463 3.20 -11.21 -9.44
N LYS A 464 3.84 -12.10 -8.65
CA LYS A 464 3.18 -13.08 -7.79
C LYS A 464 2.67 -12.49 -6.46
N GLY A 465 2.04 -11.32 -6.48
CA GLY A 465 1.34 -10.80 -5.30
C GLY A 465 1.41 -9.29 -5.04
N ALA A 466 2.29 -8.56 -5.72
CA ALA A 466 2.42 -7.12 -5.48
C ALA A 466 1.49 -6.24 -6.33
N GLY A 467 0.65 -6.85 -7.16
CA GLY A 467 -0.26 -6.13 -8.04
C GLY A 467 0.47 -5.35 -9.13
N THR A 468 -0.06 -4.17 -9.46
CA THR A 468 0.43 -3.30 -10.52
C THR A 468 1.58 -2.38 -10.06
N ASN A 469 2.37 -2.78 -9.07
CA ASN A 469 3.36 -1.88 -8.45
C ASN A 469 4.57 -1.56 -9.32
N PHE A 470 4.93 -2.40 -10.29
CA PHE A 470 6.23 -2.37 -10.97
C PHE A 470 6.17 -2.09 -12.48
N GLY A 471 4.97 -1.85 -13.01
CA GLY A 471 4.75 -1.48 -14.40
C GLY A 471 3.32 -1.79 -14.86
N ILE A 472 3.02 -1.46 -16.11
CA ILE A 472 1.70 -1.67 -16.70
C ILE A 472 1.70 -3.03 -17.40
N VAL A 473 1.07 -4.02 -16.78
CA VAL A 473 0.94 -5.37 -17.34
C VAL A 473 0.03 -5.36 -18.56
N ILE A 474 0.49 -5.96 -19.64
CA ILE A 474 -0.23 -6.14 -20.91
C ILE A 474 -0.93 -7.51 -20.93
N SER A 475 -0.19 -8.57 -20.60
CA SER A 475 -0.68 -9.94 -20.53
C SER A 475 0.10 -10.76 -19.50
N VAL A 476 -0.54 -11.82 -19.00
CA VAL A 476 0.03 -12.78 -18.05
C VAL A 476 -0.05 -14.17 -18.65
N THR A 477 1.02 -14.95 -18.50
CA THR A 477 1.05 -16.38 -18.83
C THR A 477 0.90 -17.17 -17.53
N PHE A 478 -0.13 -18.00 -17.46
CA PHE A 478 -0.41 -18.89 -16.35
C PHE A 478 -0.08 -20.33 -16.73
N LYS A 479 0.46 -21.12 -15.79
CA LYS A 479 0.30 -22.57 -15.83
C LYS A 479 -1.18 -22.91 -15.60
N SER A 480 -1.71 -23.88 -16.35
CA SER A 480 -3.07 -24.38 -16.13
C SER A 480 -3.08 -25.69 -15.33
N TYR A 481 -4.27 -26.06 -14.90
CA TYR A 481 -4.59 -27.30 -14.19
C TYR A 481 -5.74 -28.00 -14.91
N THR A 482 -5.90 -29.30 -14.72
CA THR A 482 -7.06 -30.04 -15.24
C THR A 482 -8.35 -29.44 -14.68
N ALA A 483 -9.33 -29.19 -15.57
CA ALA A 483 -10.63 -28.68 -15.18
C ALA A 483 -11.36 -29.68 -14.25
N GLN A 484 -11.98 -29.15 -13.20
CA GLN A 484 -12.69 -29.93 -12.18
C GLN A 484 -14.20 -29.69 -12.28
N MET A 485 -14.98 -30.69 -11.86
CA MET A 485 -16.39 -30.54 -11.53
C MET A 485 -16.54 -30.21 -10.05
N PHE A 486 -17.52 -29.39 -9.72
CA PHE A 486 -17.80 -28.93 -8.36
C PHE A 486 -19.12 -29.51 -7.87
N SER A 487 -19.09 -30.22 -6.74
CA SER A 487 -20.31 -30.52 -5.98
C SER A 487 -20.48 -29.46 -4.90
N VAL A 488 -21.54 -28.66 -5.04
CA VAL A 488 -21.82 -27.52 -4.15
C VAL A 488 -22.99 -27.87 -3.23
N CYS A 489 -22.76 -27.82 -1.92
CA CYS A 489 -23.80 -28.02 -0.91
C CYS A 489 -23.91 -26.80 0.00
N ASN A 490 -25.13 -26.28 0.13
CA ASN A 490 -25.46 -25.17 1.03
C ASN A 490 -26.14 -25.70 2.28
N TYR A 491 -25.59 -25.32 3.42
CA TYR A 491 -26.14 -25.55 4.74
C TYR A 491 -26.70 -24.22 5.22
N GLY A 492 -28.02 -24.16 5.37
CA GLY A 492 -28.71 -23.01 5.94
C GLY A 492 -28.35 -22.80 7.41
N TYR A 493 -28.89 -21.75 8.01
CA TYR A 493 -28.65 -21.39 9.40
C TYR A 493 -29.32 -22.42 10.34
N PRO A 494 -28.58 -23.29 11.05
CA PRO A 494 -29.21 -24.19 12.03
C PRO A 494 -29.92 -23.35 13.09
N SER A 495 -31.16 -23.73 13.46
CA SER A 495 -32.08 -22.90 14.25
C SER A 495 -31.68 -22.72 15.72
N ASP A 496 -30.80 -23.56 16.27
CA ASP A 496 -30.63 -23.70 17.72
C ASP A 496 -29.16 -23.69 18.22
N GLN A 497 -28.19 -23.25 17.39
CA GLN A 497 -26.77 -23.32 17.80
C GLN A 497 -26.24 -22.01 18.39
N ASN A 498 -25.56 -22.13 19.53
CA ASN A 498 -24.76 -21.06 20.12
C ASN A 498 -23.60 -20.70 19.16
N ALA A 499 -23.50 -19.42 18.76
CA ALA A 499 -22.48 -18.93 17.84
C ALA A 499 -21.04 -19.29 18.27
N GLU A 500 -20.75 -19.32 19.58
CA GLU A 500 -19.44 -19.75 20.07
C GLU A 500 -19.17 -21.23 19.79
N GLU A 501 -20.17 -22.07 19.98
CA GLU A 501 -20.06 -23.50 19.72
C GLU A 501 -19.90 -23.77 18.22
N THR A 502 -20.61 -23.03 17.37
CA THR A 502 -20.43 -23.09 15.92
C THR A 502 -19.01 -22.68 15.51
N LEU A 503 -18.46 -21.58 16.04
CA LEU A 503 -17.08 -21.15 15.74
C LEU A 503 -16.04 -22.15 16.27
N LYS A 504 -16.28 -22.78 17.42
CA LYS A 504 -15.41 -23.85 17.97
C LYS A 504 -15.46 -25.11 17.11
N ASN A 505 -16.65 -25.54 16.70
CA ASN A 505 -16.82 -26.68 15.80
C ASN A 505 -16.15 -26.41 14.46
N LEU A 506 -16.32 -25.20 13.92
CA LEU A 506 -15.65 -24.74 12.72
C LEU A 506 -14.12 -24.84 12.81
N SER A 507 -13.51 -24.26 13.85
CA SER A 507 -12.05 -24.34 14.03
C SER A 507 -11.57 -25.80 14.15
N ARG A 508 -12.32 -26.64 14.87
CA ARG A 508 -12.01 -28.06 15.03
C ARG A 508 -12.06 -28.80 13.70
N ASP A 509 -13.11 -28.58 12.92
CA ASP A 509 -13.35 -29.23 11.64
C ASP A 509 -12.19 -28.96 10.67
N VAL A 510 -11.79 -27.69 10.55
CA VAL A 510 -10.63 -27.27 9.75
C VAL A 510 -9.33 -27.91 10.25
N SER A 511 -9.12 -27.91 11.57
CA SER A 511 -7.87 -28.40 12.18
C SER A 511 -7.70 -29.92 12.13
N SER A 512 -8.80 -30.69 12.02
CA SER A 512 -8.76 -32.13 12.31
C SER A 512 -9.19 -33.07 11.17
N ARG A 513 -9.95 -32.66 10.14
CA ARG A 513 -10.61 -33.64 9.24
C ARG A 513 -10.82 -33.30 7.77
N TYR A 514 -10.65 -32.07 7.29
CA TYR A 514 -11.06 -31.77 5.90
C TYR A 514 -10.08 -32.36 4.85
N PRO A 515 -10.58 -33.18 3.88
CA PRO A 515 -9.82 -33.62 2.71
C PRO A 515 -9.27 -32.45 1.90
N TYR A 516 -8.24 -32.70 1.08
CA TYR A 516 -7.63 -31.69 0.22
C TYR A 516 -8.62 -31.09 -0.80
N ASP A 517 -9.57 -31.89 -1.25
CA ASP A 517 -10.47 -31.53 -2.36
C ASP A 517 -11.76 -30.84 -1.90
N ILE A 518 -11.90 -30.62 -0.59
CA ILE A 518 -13.05 -29.93 -0.01
C ILE A 518 -12.62 -28.57 0.57
N SER A 519 -13.35 -27.53 0.19
CA SER A 519 -13.33 -26.21 0.81
C SER A 519 -14.70 -25.87 1.39
N SER A 520 -14.72 -25.03 2.41
CA SER A 520 -15.95 -24.66 3.11
C SER A 520 -15.91 -23.19 3.48
N ASP A 521 -16.79 -22.37 2.91
CA ASP A 521 -16.88 -20.96 3.23
C ASP A 521 -18.00 -20.71 4.24
N TYR A 522 -17.74 -19.85 5.22
CA TYR A 522 -18.66 -19.58 6.33
C TYR A 522 -19.06 -18.13 6.39
N TYR A 523 -20.32 -17.89 6.76
CA TYR A 523 -20.92 -16.57 6.70
C TYR A 523 -21.61 -16.29 8.02
N LEU A 524 -21.20 -15.21 8.67
CA LEU A 524 -21.75 -14.75 9.94
C LEU A 524 -22.55 -13.48 9.67
N CYS A 525 -23.84 -13.52 9.96
CA CYS A 525 -24.72 -12.37 9.88
C CYS A 525 -25.63 -12.30 11.12
N CYS A 526 -26.31 -11.18 11.31
CA CYS A 526 -27.29 -11.01 12.37
C CYS A 526 -28.68 -10.77 11.76
N GLU A 527 -29.64 -11.59 12.15
CA GLU A 527 -31.03 -11.51 11.73
C GLU A 527 -31.93 -11.58 12.95
N GLY A 528 -32.82 -10.60 13.13
CA GLY A 528 -33.70 -10.54 14.31
C GLY A 528 -32.98 -10.38 15.66
N GLY A 529 -31.71 -9.96 15.67
CA GLY A 529 -30.88 -9.87 16.88
C GLY A 529 -30.13 -11.18 17.22
N GLU A 530 -30.35 -12.24 16.45
CA GLU A 530 -29.66 -13.52 16.60
C GLU A 530 -28.55 -13.67 15.58
N ILE A 531 -27.43 -14.26 15.99
CA ILE A 531 -26.33 -14.60 15.09
C ILE A 531 -26.73 -15.82 14.28
N ARG A 532 -26.57 -15.73 12.96
CA ARG A 532 -26.85 -16.78 11.99
C ARG A 532 -25.54 -17.15 11.31
N CYS A 533 -25.20 -18.44 11.27
CA CYS A 533 -24.03 -18.97 10.59
C CYS A 533 -24.45 -19.87 9.41
N GLY A 534 -24.11 -19.45 8.20
CA GLY A 534 -24.32 -20.23 6.97
C GLY A 534 -23.02 -20.85 6.49
N MET A 535 -23.09 -22.04 5.89
CA MET A 535 -21.92 -22.73 5.35
C MET A 535 -22.17 -23.19 3.91
N THR A 536 -21.20 -22.98 3.04
CA THR A 536 -21.15 -23.60 1.71
C THR A 536 -19.96 -24.51 1.63
N THR A 537 -20.16 -25.71 1.13
CA THR A 537 -19.06 -26.64 0.83
C THR A 537 -18.90 -26.80 -0.66
N PHE A 538 -17.66 -26.83 -1.13
CA PHE A 538 -17.27 -27.08 -2.50
C PHE A 538 -16.36 -28.30 -2.50
N LEU A 539 -16.82 -29.40 -3.09
CA LEU A 539 -16.00 -30.58 -3.36
C LEU A 539 -15.59 -30.55 -4.83
N CYS A 540 -14.28 -30.54 -5.08
CA CYS A 540 -13.70 -30.61 -6.43
C CYS A 540 -13.43 -32.08 -6.78
N SER A 541 -13.82 -32.52 -7.97
CA SER A 541 -13.56 -33.87 -8.45
C SER A 541 -13.58 -33.93 -9.97
N LEU A 542 -12.89 -34.92 -10.55
CA LEU A 542 -12.89 -35.12 -12.01
C LEU A 542 -14.22 -35.69 -12.54
N GLU A 543 -14.84 -36.62 -11.81
CA GLU A 543 -16.01 -37.37 -12.29
C GLU A 543 -17.37 -36.85 -11.76
N GLY A 544 -17.37 -35.87 -10.84
CA GLY A 544 -18.57 -35.35 -10.20
C GLY A 544 -19.21 -36.36 -9.24
N VAL A 545 -19.22 -36.06 -7.94
CA VAL A 545 -19.77 -36.99 -6.94
C VAL A 545 -21.29 -36.87 -6.86
N SER A 546 -22.02 -37.96 -7.12
CA SER A 546 -23.45 -38.09 -6.81
C SER A 546 -23.67 -38.93 -5.54
N SER A 547 -24.42 -38.35 -4.59
CA SER A 547 -25.21 -38.96 -3.50
C SER A 547 -24.77 -38.83 -2.02
N ASP A 548 -25.70 -38.20 -1.28
CA ASP A 548 -26.26 -38.42 0.07
C ASP A 548 -25.40 -38.73 1.32
N ASN A 549 -25.43 -37.77 2.26
CA ASN A 549 -26.13 -37.88 3.56
C ASN A 549 -25.76 -36.68 4.45
N SER A 550 -26.34 -35.50 4.20
CA SER A 550 -26.16 -34.37 5.13
C SER A 550 -27.41 -33.49 5.19
N THR A 551 -27.62 -32.88 6.35
CA THR A 551 -28.79 -32.08 6.76
C THR A 551 -28.93 -30.72 6.03
N GLY A 552 -28.58 -30.66 4.75
CA GLY A 552 -28.61 -29.45 3.91
C GLY A 552 -29.43 -29.60 2.63
N SER A 553 -29.38 -28.59 1.75
CA SER A 553 -29.93 -28.70 0.40
C SER A 553 -29.19 -29.80 -0.40
N PRO A 554 -29.85 -30.55 -1.30
CA PRO A 554 -29.17 -31.62 -2.04
C PRO A 554 -27.97 -31.06 -2.81
N PRO A 555 -26.80 -31.75 -2.79
CA PRO A 555 -25.60 -31.29 -3.47
C PRO A 555 -25.88 -31.13 -4.96
N LYS A 556 -25.45 -30.00 -5.52
CA LYS A 556 -25.57 -29.71 -6.94
C LYS A 556 -24.21 -29.78 -7.61
N THR A 557 -24.06 -30.72 -8.53
CA THR A 557 -22.88 -30.82 -9.39
C THR A 557 -22.96 -29.78 -10.51
N VAL A 558 -21.92 -28.98 -10.65
CA VAL A 558 -21.79 -27.89 -11.63
C VAL A 558 -20.35 -27.84 -12.14
N ASP A 559 -20.15 -27.37 -13.36
CA ASP A 559 -18.82 -27.02 -13.86
C ASP A 559 -18.41 -25.61 -13.39
N ALA A 560 -17.21 -25.16 -13.77
CA ALA A 560 -16.75 -23.82 -13.41
C ALA A 560 -17.62 -22.70 -14.02
N ILE A 561 -18.07 -22.84 -15.27
CA ILE A 561 -18.91 -21.84 -15.95
C ILE A 561 -20.20 -21.64 -15.14
N GLU A 562 -20.89 -22.73 -14.83
CA GLU A 562 -22.10 -22.70 -14.02
C GLU A 562 -21.87 -22.16 -12.61
N LEU A 563 -20.75 -22.52 -11.97
CA LEU A 563 -20.39 -22.03 -10.64
C LEU A 563 -20.26 -20.51 -10.62
N PHE A 564 -19.61 -19.95 -11.64
CA PHE A 564 -19.40 -18.51 -11.83
C PHE A 564 -20.67 -17.78 -12.27
N ASP A 565 -21.35 -18.26 -13.31
CA ASP A 565 -22.50 -17.59 -13.93
C ASP A 565 -23.70 -17.45 -12.99
N LYS A 566 -23.95 -18.46 -12.16
CA LYS A 566 -25.14 -18.47 -11.30
C LYS A 566 -24.91 -17.75 -9.96
N GLU A 567 -23.73 -17.14 -9.74
CA GLU A 567 -23.29 -16.55 -8.45
C GLU A 567 -23.90 -17.34 -7.28
N PHE A 568 -23.71 -18.65 -7.26
CA PHE A 568 -24.66 -19.62 -6.67
C PHE A 568 -25.04 -19.39 -5.20
N TYR A 569 -24.29 -18.57 -4.48
CA TYR A 569 -24.34 -18.49 -3.04
C TYR A 569 -24.60 -17.08 -2.46
N VAL A 570 -23.78 -16.08 -2.78
CA VAL A 570 -23.96 -14.71 -2.24
C VAL A 570 -25.25 -14.05 -2.77
N SER A 571 -25.71 -14.50 -3.94
CA SER A 571 -26.98 -14.05 -4.54
C SER A 571 -28.23 -14.62 -3.85
N LYS A 572 -28.12 -15.73 -3.11
CA LYS A 572 -29.30 -16.41 -2.52
C LYS A 572 -29.51 -16.11 -1.03
N MET A 573 -28.44 -15.94 -0.25
CA MET A 573 -28.52 -15.70 1.21
C MET A 573 -29.13 -14.34 1.60
N HIS A 574 -29.09 -13.33 0.71
CA HIS A 574 -29.62 -11.97 0.97
C HIS A 574 -30.63 -11.49 -0.08
N GLN A 575 -31.29 -12.38 -0.83
CA GLN A 575 -31.93 -12.05 -2.13
C GLN A 575 -30.95 -11.44 -3.16
N GLY A 576 -29.65 -11.53 -2.84
CA GLY A 576 -28.54 -11.13 -3.66
C GLY A 576 -28.33 -9.63 -3.77
N HIS A 577 -27.16 -9.27 -4.27
CA HIS A 577 -26.94 -7.92 -4.81
C HIS A 577 -27.69 -7.74 -6.16
N GLY A 578 -28.54 -8.72 -6.54
CA GLY A 578 -29.11 -8.98 -7.86
C GLY A 578 -30.16 -7.99 -8.36
N GLY A 579 -30.32 -6.84 -7.70
CA GLY A 579 -31.11 -5.72 -8.23
C GLY A 579 -30.29 -4.49 -8.59
N GLY A 580 -28.96 -4.48 -8.35
CA GLY A 580 -28.15 -3.25 -8.48
C GLY A 580 -28.54 -2.16 -7.46
N LYS A 581 -29.25 -2.50 -6.39
CA LYS A 581 -29.77 -1.53 -5.39
C LYS A 581 -28.91 -1.41 -4.13
N THR A 582 -27.78 -2.10 -4.04
CA THR A 582 -26.90 -2.04 -2.85
C THR A 582 -25.48 -1.66 -3.22
N SER A 583 -24.80 -1.02 -2.27
CA SER A 583 -23.39 -0.66 -2.33
C SER A 583 -22.66 -1.36 -1.20
N ALA A 584 -21.37 -1.67 -1.41
CA ALA A 584 -20.58 -2.40 -0.44
C ALA A 584 -19.20 -1.76 -0.25
N PHE A 585 -18.63 -1.98 0.93
CA PHE A 585 -17.26 -1.66 1.29
C PHE A 585 -16.70 -2.82 2.10
N ARG A 586 -15.47 -3.25 1.81
CA ARG A 586 -14.90 -4.44 2.44
C ARG A 586 -13.41 -4.31 2.68
N ARG A 587 -12.94 -5.02 3.69
CA ARG A 587 -11.52 -5.22 3.99
C ARG A 587 -11.35 -6.66 4.47
N CYS A 588 -10.18 -7.24 4.24
CA CYS A 588 -9.93 -8.63 4.54
C CYS A 588 -8.65 -8.80 5.37
N VAL A 589 -8.76 -9.58 6.45
CA VAL A 589 -7.65 -10.02 7.29
C VAL A 589 -7.54 -11.54 7.24
N PHE A 590 -6.33 -12.06 7.37
CA PHE A 590 -6.08 -13.49 7.45
C PHE A 590 -6.10 -13.94 8.91
N LEU A 591 -6.95 -14.91 9.24
CA LEU A 591 -7.11 -15.45 10.59
C LEU A 591 -6.64 -16.89 10.65
N LYS A 592 -6.13 -17.27 11.81
CA LYS A 592 -5.72 -18.63 12.16
C LYS A 592 -6.29 -18.96 13.53
N ASP A 593 -6.77 -20.19 13.70
CA ASP A 593 -7.45 -20.65 14.93
C ASP A 593 -8.53 -19.67 15.41
N ILE A 594 -9.64 -19.59 14.67
CA ILE A 594 -10.76 -18.69 15.02
C ILE A 594 -11.47 -19.09 16.33
N ALA A 595 -11.16 -20.26 16.92
CA ALA A 595 -11.66 -20.68 18.22
C ALA A 595 -10.89 -20.05 19.38
N ASN A 596 -9.77 -19.36 19.10
CA ASN A 596 -9.13 -18.48 20.06
C ASN A 596 -10.15 -17.49 20.66
N ALA A 597 -10.16 -17.38 22.00
CA ALA A 597 -11.18 -16.63 22.72
C ALA A 597 -11.27 -15.15 22.30
N ASP A 598 -10.13 -14.49 22.05
CA ASP A 598 -10.09 -13.08 21.66
C ASP A 598 -10.61 -12.90 20.23
N THR A 599 -10.21 -13.77 19.31
CA THR A 599 -10.70 -13.73 17.91
C THR A 599 -12.19 -13.98 17.86
N MET A 600 -12.66 -15.01 18.55
CA MET A 600 -14.08 -15.38 18.63
C MET A 600 -14.92 -14.23 19.20
N LYS A 601 -14.45 -13.58 20.27
CA LYS A 601 -15.11 -12.43 20.88
C LYS A 601 -15.31 -11.29 19.89
N VAL A 602 -14.27 -10.96 19.11
CA VAL A 602 -14.34 -9.89 18.09
C VAL A 602 -15.32 -10.28 16.97
N LEU A 603 -15.26 -11.50 16.44
CA LEU A 603 -16.18 -11.97 15.38
C LEU A 603 -17.64 -11.92 15.84
N ILE A 604 -17.93 -12.35 17.07
CA ILE A 604 -19.27 -12.34 17.65
C ILE A 604 -19.77 -10.91 17.87
N SER A 605 -18.97 -10.02 18.47
CA SER A 605 -19.34 -8.62 18.67
C SER A 605 -19.57 -7.93 17.32
N ALA A 606 -18.66 -8.09 16.36
CA ALA A 606 -18.79 -7.54 15.03
C ALA A 606 -20.11 -7.94 14.34
N THR A 607 -20.52 -9.21 14.51
CA THR A 607 -21.74 -9.74 13.92
C THR A 607 -22.99 -9.20 14.63
N ARG A 608 -22.99 -9.04 15.96
CA ARG A 608 -24.13 -8.44 16.69
C ARG A 608 -24.30 -6.95 16.40
N ASP A 609 -23.20 -6.23 16.27
CA ASP A 609 -23.17 -4.77 16.16
C ASP A 609 -23.23 -4.28 14.70
N VAL A 610 -23.83 -5.07 13.79
CA VAL A 610 -23.93 -4.72 12.37
C VAL A 610 -24.79 -3.46 12.17
N PRO A 611 -24.33 -2.45 11.40
CA PRO A 611 -25.12 -1.22 11.21
C PRO A 611 -26.33 -1.35 10.30
N THR A 612 -26.36 -2.38 9.46
CA THR A 612 -27.48 -2.71 8.57
C THR A 612 -27.68 -4.23 8.56
N PRO A 613 -28.90 -4.72 8.26
CA PRO A 613 -29.16 -6.16 8.19
C PRO A 613 -28.46 -6.85 7.00
N TYR A 614 -27.78 -6.09 6.14
CA TYR A 614 -27.07 -6.61 4.96
C TYR A 614 -25.57 -6.81 5.20
N CYS A 615 -25.04 -6.34 6.33
CA CYS A 615 -23.63 -6.52 6.69
C CYS A 615 -23.36 -7.95 7.16
N TYR A 616 -22.20 -8.49 6.81
CA TYR A 616 -21.80 -9.85 7.18
C TYR A 616 -20.28 -9.99 7.23
N LEU A 617 -19.84 -11.06 7.89
CA LEU A 617 -18.46 -11.54 7.85
C LEU A 617 -18.43 -12.80 6.98
N ASN A 618 -17.50 -12.85 6.02
CA ASN A 618 -17.27 -14.04 5.20
C ASN A 618 -15.89 -14.62 5.52
N LEU A 619 -15.85 -15.88 5.95
CA LEU A 619 -14.65 -16.64 6.24
C LEU A 619 -14.40 -17.59 5.07
N VAL A 620 -13.52 -17.19 4.16
CA VAL A 620 -13.14 -17.99 2.99
C VAL A 620 -12.01 -18.93 3.38
N HIS A 621 -12.20 -20.23 3.19
CA HIS A 621 -11.30 -21.26 3.71
C HIS A 621 -10.02 -21.37 2.89
N GLY A 622 -8.88 -21.21 3.56
CA GLY A 622 -7.53 -21.31 3.00
C GLY A 622 -6.76 -22.53 3.46
N GLY A 623 -5.44 -22.39 3.61
CA GLY A 623 -4.52 -23.47 3.94
C GLY A 623 -4.16 -24.38 2.76
N LYS A 624 -3.63 -25.56 3.05
CA LYS A 624 -3.23 -26.59 2.07
C LYS A 624 -2.26 -26.03 1.00
N ALA A 625 -2.60 -26.09 -0.29
CA ALA A 625 -1.73 -25.63 -1.38
C ALA A 625 -1.26 -24.18 -1.20
N VAL A 626 -2.08 -23.30 -0.62
CA VAL A 626 -1.68 -21.93 -0.28
C VAL A 626 -0.49 -21.90 0.69
N ARG A 627 -0.47 -22.82 1.68
CA ARG A 627 0.58 -22.92 2.72
C ARG A 627 1.82 -23.66 2.24
N HIS A 628 1.74 -24.41 1.15
CA HIS A 628 2.89 -25.18 0.62
C HIS A 628 3.91 -24.29 -0.11
N VAL A 629 3.49 -23.13 -0.61
CA VAL A 629 4.40 -22.11 -1.16
C VAL A 629 5.06 -21.39 0.01
N ALA A 630 6.40 -21.31 0.02
CA ALA A 630 7.11 -20.60 1.08
C ALA A 630 6.76 -19.10 1.03
N PRO A 631 6.66 -18.42 2.19
CA PRO A 631 6.38 -16.98 2.23
C PRO A 631 7.29 -16.14 1.33
N GLU A 632 8.55 -16.53 1.18
CA GLU A 632 9.58 -15.79 0.43
C GLU A 632 9.56 -16.05 -1.08
N ASP A 633 8.86 -17.09 -1.56
CA ASP A 633 8.85 -17.52 -2.98
C ASP A 633 7.96 -16.65 -3.88
N ALA A 634 7.14 -15.78 -3.28
CA ALA A 634 6.25 -14.88 -3.98
C ALA A 634 6.09 -13.56 -3.22
N ALA A 635 5.75 -12.46 -3.90
CA ALA A 635 5.45 -11.20 -3.23
C ALA A 635 4.28 -11.33 -2.23
N PHE A 636 3.32 -12.20 -2.51
CA PHE A 636 2.27 -12.58 -1.54
C PHE A 636 2.89 -13.44 -0.42
N GLY A 637 3.32 -12.81 0.66
CA GLY A 637 4.01 -13.49 1.78
C GLY A 637 3.11 -14.03 2.89
N CYS A 638 1.84 -13.62 2.95
CA CYS A 638 0.92 -14.05 4.01
C CYS A 638 0.35 -15.45 3.71
N ARG A 639 1.09 -16.53 4.03
CA ARG A 639 0.76 -17.91 3.61
C ARG A 639 0.17 -18.82 4.70
N ASP A 640 0.40 -18.52 5.97
CA ASP A 640 0.00 -19.38 7.11
C ASP A 640 -1.30 -18.91 7.78
N TRP A 641 -2.44 -19.23 7.18
CA TRP A 641 -3.77 -18.88 7.68
C TRP A 641 -4.83 -19.93 7.32
N ASP A 642 -5.90 -19.99 8.12
CA ASP A 642 -7.02 -20.91 7.93
C ASP A 642 -8.17 -20.25 7.18
N PHE A 643 -8.42 -18.96 7.46
CA PHE A 643 -9.49 -18.19 6.85
C PHE A 643 -9.04 -16.81 6.38
N ALA A 644 -9.45 -16.44 5.17
CA ALA A 644 -9.51 -15.05 4.76
C ALA A 644 -10.85 -14.48 5.24
N CYS A 645 -10.81 -13.67 6.29
CA CYS A 645 -11.98 -13.05 6.90
C CYS A 645 -12.28 -11.71 6.21
N VAL A 646 -13.26 -11.71 5.32
CA VAL A 646 -13.74 -10.53 4.60
C VAL A 646 -14.88 -9.89 5.40
N VAL A 647 -14.59 -8.73 6.00
CA VAL A 647 -15.59 -7.90 6.70
C VAL A 647 -16.32 -7.09 5.64
N THR A 648 -17.59 -7.41 5.37
CA THR A 648 -18.35 -6.78 4.28
C THR A 648 -19.46 -5.90 4.83
N GLY A 649 -19.27 -4.59 4.72
CA GLY A 649 -20.29 -3.60 5.00
C GLY A 649 -21.17 -3.38 3.77
N VAL A 650 -22.49 -3.47 3.92
CA VAL A 650 -23.45 -3.30 2.81
C VAL A 650 -24.54 -2.31 3.21
N TRP A 651 -24.98 -1.49 2.25
CA TRP A 651 -26.11 -0.57 2.44
C TRP A 651 -26.88 -0.37 1.13
N PRO A 652 -28.14 0.08 1.16
CA PRO A 652 -28.87 0.43 -0.06
C PRO A 652 -28.26 1.64 -0.77
N SER A 653 -28.13 1.56 -2.08
CA SER A 653 -27.38 2.48 -2.94
C SER A 653 -27.89 3.92 -2.96
N GLU A 654 -29.17 4.13 -2.67
CA GLU A 654 -29.79 5.44 -2.49
C GLU A 654 -29.19 6.23 -1.30
N TYR A 655 -28.50 5.52 -0.40
CA TYR A 655 -27.76 6.08 0.73
C TYR A 655 -26.26 6.27 0.45
N ASP A 656 -25.80 6.13 -0.80
CA ASP A 656 -24.41 6.43 -1.17
C ASP A 656 -24.02 7.88 -0.82
N GLY A 657 -22.90 8.03 -0.12
CA GLY A 657 -22.41 9.32 0.35
C GLY A 657 -23.30 9.97 1.42
N ARG A 658 -24.20 9.20 2.04
CA ARG A 658 -25.02 9.62 3.19
C ARG A 658 -24.54 8.98 4.48
N ARG A 659 -25.15 9.42 5.59
CA ARG A 659 -24.87 8.99 6.97
C ARG A 659 -24.74 7.46 7.13
N ILE A 660 -25.59 6.67 6.48
CA ILE A 660 -25.57 5.21 6.63
C ILE A 660 -24.27 4.62 6.05
N SER A 661 -23.87 5.04 4.84
CA SER A 661 -22.62 4.56 4.22
C SER A 661 -21.39 4.86 5.07
N ASP A 662 -21.33 6.03 5.72
CA ASP A 662 -20.22 6.39 6.60
C ASP A 662 -20.18 5.54 7.89
N ILE A 663 -21.35 5.23 8.47
CA ILE A 663 -21.45 4.36 9.65
C ILE A 663 -20.97 2.95 9.30
N VAL A 664 -21.38 2.43 8.14
CA VAL A 664 -20.97 1.10 7.68
C VAL A 664 -19.46 1.04 7.42
N ILE A 665 -18.89 2.02 6.72
CA ILE A 665 -17.44 2.08 6.47
C ILE A 665 -16.65 2.13 7.78
N ARG A 666 -17.11 2.93 8.77
CA ARG A 666 -16.47 3.00 10.09
C ARG A 666 -16.56 1.68 10.86
N TRP A 667 -17.70 0.99 10.78
CA TRP A 667 -17.84 -0.33 11.38
C TRP A 667 -16.84 -1.32 10.77
N VAL A 668 -16.67 -1.33 9.44
CA VAL A 668 -15.65 -2.17 8.79
C VAL A 668 -14.25 -1.87 9.34
N TYR A 669 -13.85 -0.60 9.41
CA TYR A 669 -12.54 -0.24 9.95
C TYR A 669 -12.38 -0.59 11.43
N ARG A 670 -13.42 -0.40 12.25
CA ARG A 670 -13.39 -0.77 13.68
C ARG A 670 -13.11 -2.26 13.83
N VAL A 671 -13.90 -3.11 13.17
CA VAL A 671 -13.75 -4.58 13.24
C VAL A 671 -12.37 -5.01 12.73
N ILE A 672 -11.90 -4.42 11.62
CA ILE A 672 -10.57 -4.72 11.09
C ILE A 672 -9.47 -4.32 12.06
N ASN A 673 -9.56 -3.17 12.71
CA ASN A 673 -8.58 -2.73 13.69
C ASN A 673 -8.57 -3.61 14.96
N GLU A 674 -9.72 -4.12 15.38
CA GLU A 674 -9.83 -5.09 16.48
C GLU A 674 -9.24 -6.47 16.10
N LEU A 675 -9.40 -6.91 14.85
CA LEU A 675 -8.81 -8.17 14.35
C LEU A 675 -7.34 -8.05 13.96
N LEU A 676 -6.84 -6.86 13.66
CA LEU A 676 -5.49 -6.65 13.11
C LEU A 676 -4.36 -7.23 13.99
N PRO A 677 -4.38 -7.09 15.34
CA PRO A 677 -3.37 -7.70 16.21
C PRO A 677 -3.42 -9.23 16.23
N LEU A 678 -4.60 -9.81 16.00
CA LEU A 678 -4.86 -11.25 16.01
C LEU A 678 -4.61 -11.91 14.63
N SER A 679 -4.51 -11.10 13.58
CA SER A 679 -4.36 -11.55 12.20
C SER A 679 -2.94 -12.02 11.84
N LYS A 680 -2.85 -12.88 10.82
CA LYS A 680 -1.63 -13.32 10.14
C LYS A 680 -1.25 -12.45 8.95
N GLY A 681 -2.06 -11.45 8.63
CA GLY A 681 -1.84 -10.51 7.54
C GLY A 681 -3.13 -9.87 7.06
N VAL A 682 -2.99 -9.03 6.04
CA VAL A 682 -4.09 -8.29 5.40
C VAL A 682 -4.08 -8.60 3.92
N TYR A 683 -5.25 -8.72 3.30
CA TYR A 683 -5.31 -8.95 1.86
C TYR A 683 -5.13 -7.65 1.07
N GLY A 684 -4.00 -7.50 0.38
CA GLY A 684 -3.67 -6.28 -0.38
C GLY A 684 -4.66 -5.92 -1.50
N ALA A 685 -5.40 -6.89 -2.04
CA ALA A 685 -6.36 -6.66 -3.13
C ALA A 685 -7.63 -5.91 -2.67
N ASP A 686 -7.95 -5.95 -1.37
CA ASP A 686 -9.07 -5.21 -0.78
C ASP A 686 -8.64 -3.87 -0.19
N LEU A 687 -7.36 -3.51 -0.27
CA LEU A 687 -6.89 -2.19 0.14
C LEU A 687 -7.18 -1.16 -0.95
N GLY A 688 -7.29 0.08 -0.50
CA GLY A 688 -7.54 1.25 -1.31
C GLY A 688 -6.55 2.37 -1.00
N PRO A 689 -6.68 3.50 -1.73
CA PRO A 689 -5.91 4.72 -1.49
C PRO A 689 -6.41 5.51 -0.25
N ASP A 690 -7.28 4.91 0.57
CA ASP A 690 -7.73 5.51 1.82
C ASP A 690 -6.55 5.60 2.81
N PRO A 691 -6.28 6.76 3.43
CA PRO A 691 -5.17 6.89 4.38
C PRO A 691 -5.23 5.89 5.54
N ARG A 692 -6.43 5.43 5.92
CA ARG A 692 -6.61 4.42 6.98
C ARG A 692 -6.08 3.06 6.58
N ASP A 693 -5.97 2.77 5.29
CA ASP A 693 -5.37 1.53 4.80
C ASP A 693 -3.85 1.52 4.92
N ARG A 694 -3.20 2.65 5.21
CA ARG A 694 -1.74 2.74 5.35
C ARG A 694 -1.21 1.80 6.43
N ILE A 695 -1.89 1.71 7.57
CA ILE A 695 -1.51 0.78 8.65
C ILE A 695 -1.78 -0.68 8.25
N LEU A 696 -2.86 -0.93 7.52
CA LEU A 696 -3.23 -2.27 7.04
C LEU A 696 -2.23 -2.78 6.00
N ALA A 697 -1.76 -1.90 5.10
CA ALA A 697 -0.76 -2.19 4.08
C ALA A 697 0.57 -2.66 4.67
N THR A 698 0.91 -2.26 5.91
CA THR A 698 2.11 -2.76 6.60
C THR A 698 2.10 -4.26 6.84
N LYS A 699 0.91 -4.89 6.86
CA LYS A 699 0.70 -6.33 7.06
C LYS A 699 0.29 -7.07 5.78
N ALA A 700 0.37 -6.43 4.61
CA ALA A 700 -0.14 -7.02 3.37
C ALA A 700 0.81 -8.02 2.69
N PHE A 701 2.12 -7.93 2.96
CA PHE A 701 3.16 -8.67 2.24
C PHE A 701 3.97 -9.64 3.11
N GLY A 702 3.59 -9.82 4.38
CA GLY A 702 4.36 -10.61 5.34
C GLY A 702 5.83 -10.15 5.43
N PRO A 703 6.82 -11.07 5.36
CA PRO A 703 8.23 -10.72 5.46
C PRO A 703 8.78 -9.95 4.25
N ASN A 704 8.04 -9.89 3.13
CA ASN A 704 8.57 -9.43 1.84
C ASN A 704 8.52 -7.91 1.64
N ARG A 705 7.96 -7.16 2.59
CA ARG A 705 7.70 -5.72 2.45
C ARG A 705 8.96 -4.90 2.14
N ARG A 706 10.07 -5.16 2.84
CA ARG A 706 11.33 -4.44 2.61
C ARG A 706 11.87 -4.68 1.20
N ARG A 707 11.78 -5.92 0.71
CA ARG A 707 12.21 -6.30 -0.65
C ARG A 707 11.39 -5.56 -1.69
N LEU A 708 10.07 -5.51 -1.51
CA LEU A 708 9.17 -4.81 -2.42
C LEU A 708 9.40 -3.30 -2.45
N VAL A 709 9.71 -2.66 -1.31
CA VAL A 709 10.03 -1.23 -1.28
C VAL A 709 11.31 -0.94 -2.08
N LYS A 710 12.38 -1.73 -1.87
CA LYS A 710 13.63 -1.59 -2.65
C LYS A 710 13.37 -1.78 -4.15
N LEU A 711 12.59 -2.80 -4.50
CA LEU A 711 12.22 -3.06 -5.89
C LEU A 711 11.41 -1.91 -6.49
N LYS A 712 10.52 -1.29 -5.71
CA LYS A 712 9.68 -0.16 -6.15
C LYS A 712 10.53 1.07 -6.43
N GLN A 713 11.54 1.34 -5.59
CA GLN A 713 12.50 2.42 -5.84
C GLN A 713 13.31 2.18 -7.13
N ALA A 714 13.61 0.92 -7.45
CA ALA A 714 14.34 0.58 -8.66
C ALA A 714 13.47 0.63 -9.93
N PHE A 715 12.22 0.19 -9.87
CA PHE A 715 11.33 0.02 -11.03
C PHE A 715 10.29 1.14 -11.24
N ASP A 716 10.10 2.00 -10.24
CA ASP A 716 9.24 3.18 -10.32
C ASP A 716 9.81 4.34 -9.46
N PRO A 717 11.04 4.82 -9.75
CA PRO A 717 11.67 5.90 -8.99
C PRO A 717 10.91 7.23 -9.07
N SER A 718 10.17 7.45 -10.15
CA SER A 718 9.34 8.65 -10.37
C SER A 718 7.93 8.53 -9.78
N ASN A 719 7.61 7.39 -9.15
CA ASN A 719 6.31 7.11 -8.54
C ASN A 719 5.13 7.34 -9.51
N ILE A 720 5.30 6.90 -10.76
CA ILE A 720 4.26 6.92 -11.80
C ILE A 720 3.06 6.08 -11.35
N LEU A 721 3.28 4.97 -10.64
CA LEU A 721 2.23 4.11 -10.11
C LEU A 721 2.05 4.36 -8.61
N ALA A 722 1.74 5.61 -8.25
CA ALA A 722 1.61 6.08 -6.87
C ALA A 722 0.37 5.56 -6.11
N TYR A 723 -0.65 5.15 -6.86
CA TYR A 723 -1.96 4.77 -6.31
C TYR A 723 -2.18 3.27 -6.29
N THR A 724 -1.11 2.48 -6.23
CA THR A 724 -1.16 1.03 -6.01
C THR A 724 -1.23 0.71 -4.52
N CYS A 725 -1.25 -0.58 -4.16
CA CYS A 725 -1.14 -0.98 -2.75
C CYS A 725 0.15 -0.38 -2.14
N PRO A 726 0.04 0.42 -1.05
CA PRO A 726 1.18 1.18 -0.53
C PRO A 726 2.36 0.31 -0.09
N LEU A 727 3.56 0.63 -0.59
CA LEU A 727 4.82 0.04 -0.15
C LEU A 727 5.59 1.07 0.68
N THR A 728 5.64 0.89 2.00
CA THR A 728 6.35 1.82 2.90
C THR A 728 7.21 1.08 3.93
N LEU A 729 8.35 1.67 4.28
CA LEU A 729 9.22 1.18 5.37
C LEU A 729 8.70 1.54 6.77
N SER A 730 7.65 2.36 6.87
CA SER A 730 7.09 2.81 8.15
C SER A 730 6.64 1.61 9.01
N GLY A 731 7.10 1.58 10.26
CA GLY A 731 6.82 0.49 11.19
C GLY A 731 7.51 -0.83 10.83
N LEU A 732 8.58 -0.82 10.03
CA LEU A 732 9.57 -1.91 10.04
C LEU A 732 10.63 -1.62 11.12
N PRO A 733 11.13 -2.64 11.83
CA PRO A 733 12.33 -2.46 12.65
C PRO A 733 13.49 -2.00 11.77
N GLN A 734 14.41 -1.21 12.30
CA GLN A 734 15.63 -0.84 11.58
C GLN A 734 16.38 -2.12 11.16
N LYS A 735 16.92 -2.17 9.94
CA LYS A 735 17.71 -3.34 9.49
C LYS A 735 18.86 -3.56 10.47
N LEU A 736 19.17 -4.82 10.79
CA LEU A 736 20.31 -5.20 11.62
C LEU A 736 21.33 -5.98 10.78
N VAL A 737 22.57 -5.52 10.73
CA VAL A 737 23.68 -6.17 10.06
C VAL A 737 24.64 -6.68 11.12
N ILE A 738 24.89 -7.98 11.12
CA ILE A 738 25.77 -8.65 12.08
C ILE A 738 26.97 -9.20 11.33
N LEU A 739 28.14 -8.60 11.57
CA LEU A 739 29.41 -9.10 11.08
C LEU A 739 29.85 -10.24 12.00
N VAL A 740 30.06 -11.42 11.43
CA VAL A 740 30.52 -12.60 12.17
C VAL A 740 31.99 -12.83 11.86
N THR A 741 32.84 -12.43 12.79
CA THR A 741 34.30 -12.42 12.67
C THR A 741 34.93 -13.54 13.51
N GLY A 742 36.20 -13.83 13.29
CA GLY A 742 36.93 -14.87 14.04
C GLY A 742 37.88 -15.68 13.17
N GLU A 743 38.76 -16.44 13.83
CA GLU A 743 39.83 -17.21 13.17
C GLU A 743 39.30 -18.40 12.35
N HIS A 744 40.17 -19.02 11.56
CA HIS A 744 39.82 -20.24 10.84
C HIS A 744 39.45 -21.37 11.82
N GLY A 745 38.43 -22.18 11.50
CA GLY A 745 38.03 -23.33 12.31
C GLY A 745 37.17 -23.03 13.55
N VAL A 746 36.87 -21.76 13.86
CA VAL A 746 36.05 -21.39 15.04
C VAL A 746 34.54 -21.65 14.89
N GLY A 747 34.05 -21.90 13.67
CA GLY A 747 32.64 -22.21 13.42
C GLY A 747 31.73 -21.00 13.11
N LYS A 748 32.26 -19.93 12.50
CA LYS A 748 31.50 -18.72 12.14
C LYS A 748 30.18 -18.99 11.41
N ASP A 749 30.22 -19.74 10.31
CA ASP A 749 29.03 -20.03 9.50
C ASP A 749 28.02 -20.89 10.27
N TYR A 750 28.50 -21.81 11.12
CA TYR A 750 27.64 -22.62 11.99
C TYR A 750 26.89 -21.74 13.00
N CYS A 751 27.59 -20.85 13.71
CA CYS A 751 26.96 -19.92 14.64
C CYS A 751 25.97 -18.97 13.93
N ALA A 752 26.37 -18.40 12.80
CA ALA A 752 25.52 -17.49 12.02
C ALA A 752 24.22 -18.15 11.56
N ASN A 753 24.27 -19.42 11.11
CA ASN A 753 23.08 -20.15 10.70
C ASN A 753 22.12 -20.44 11.87
N ILE A 754 22.65 -20.83 13.04
CA ILE A 754 21.82 -21.04 14.24
C ILE A 754 21.20 -19.71 14.70
N TRP A 755 21.99 -18.64 14.76
CA TRP A 755 21.46 -17.32 15.13
C TRP A 755 20.39 -16.83 14.15
N SER A 756 20.60 -17.03 12.85
CA SER A 756 19.60 -16.73 11.83
C SER A 756 18.31 -17.52 12.04
N ALA A 757 18.39 -18.81 12.40
CA ALA A 757 17.23 -19.61 12.74
C ALA A 757 16.49 -19.07 13.98
N VAL A 758 17.21 -18.62 15.01
CA VAL A 758 16.60 -17.97 16.19
C VAL A 758 15.82 -16.72 15.80
N PHE A 759 16.38 -15.83 14.97
CA PHE A 759 15.65 -14.62 14.51
C PHE A 759 14.35 -14.97 13.78
N LYS A 760 14.36 -16.02 12.95
CA LYS A 760 13.15 -16.52 12.27
C LYS A 760 12.09 -17.02 13.23
N VAL A 761 12.48 -17.69 14.32
CA VAL A 761 11.55 -18.14 15.39
C VAL A 761 10.89 -16.93 16.08
N TYR A 762 11.61 -15.83 16.26
CA TYR A 762 11.08 -14.57 16.81
C TYR A 762 10.30 -13.73 15.79
N GLY A 763 10.10 -14.24 14.57
CA GLY A 763 9.28 -13.59 13.53
C GLY A 763 10.03 -12.57 12.67
N TYR A 764 11.36 -12.52 12.72
CA TYR A 764 12.18 -11.65 11.87
C TYR A 764 12.73 -12.41 10.66
N SER A 765 12.70 -11.77 9.49
CA SER A 765 13.38 -12.32 8.31
C SER A 765 14.89 -12.26 8.49
N SER A 766 15.60 -13.35 8.18
CA SER A 766 17.05 -13.40 8.37
C SER A 766 17.76 -14.21 7.31
N ARG A 767 18.95 -13.74 6.92
CA ARG A 767 19.82 -14.36 5.92
C ARG A 767 21.27 -14.38 6.39
N VAL A 768 21.99 -15.44 6.04
CA VAL A 768 23.45 -15.56 6.21
C VAL A 768 24.10 -15.50 4.84
N VAL A 769 25.12 -14.67 4.69
CA VAL A 769 25.88 -14.50 3.44
C VAL A 769 27.36 -14.49 3.76
N GLY A 770 28.15 -15.29 3.03
CA GLY A 770 29.60 -15.12 3.04
C GLY A 770 30.01 -13.93 2.17
N ILE A 771 30.81 -12.99 2.70
CA ILE A 771 31.25 -11.79 1.94
C ILE A 771 31.98 -12.13 0.62
N SER A 772 32.52 -13.34 0.52
CA SER A 772 33.22 -13.85 -0.67
C SER A 772 32.31 -14.49 -1.73
N GLU A 773 31.00 -14.64 -1.51
CA GLU A 773 30.08 -15.32 -2.44
C GLU A 773 30.03 -14.66 -3.82
N VAL A 774 29.90 -13.32 -3.86
CA VAL A 774 29.89 -12.57 -5.13
C VAL A 774 31.21 -12.75 -5.88
N THR A 775 32.34 -12.74 -5.15
CA THR A 775 33.66 -12.98 -5.74
C THR A 775 33.76 -14.40 -6.30
N LYS A 776 33.20 -15.40 -5.62
CA LYS A 776 33.17 -16.79 -6.11
C LYS A 776 32.34 -16.94 -7.37
N ARG A 777 31.18 -16.29 -7.46
CA ARG A 777 30.35 -16.28 -8.69
C ARG A 777 31.07 -15.60 -9.85
N LYS A 778 31.67 -14.43 -9.63
CA LYS A 778 32.47 -13.71 -10.64
C LYS A 778 33.73 -14.51 -11.05
N HIS A 779 34.34 -15.24 -10.12
CA HIS A 779 35.44 -16.16 -10.40
C HIS A 779 34.99 -17.36 -11.23
N ALA A 780 33.86 -17.98 -10.88
CA ALA A 780 33.26 -19.07 -11.64
C ALA A 780 32.92 -18.64 -13.07
N ALA A 781 32.33 -17.44 -13.25
CA ALA A 781 32.03 -16.88 -14.57
C ALA A 781 33.28 -16.58 -15.43
N SER A 782 34.46 -16.43 -14.80
CA SER A 782 35.74 -16.19 -15.49
C SER A 782 36.63 -17.44 -15.56
N THR A 783 36.14 -18.58 -15.07
CA THR A 783 36.84 -19.88 -15.08
C THR A 783 35.88 -20.99 -15.52
N VAL A 784 36.31 -22.26 -15.49
CA VAL A 784 35.43 -23.43 -15.75
C VAL A 784 34.92 -24.02 -14.42
N ALA A 785 34.92 -23.23 -13.34
CA ALA A 785 34.51 -23.70 -12.02
C ALA A 785 32.99 -23.65 -11.86
N ASP A 786 32.44 -24.64 -11.15
CA ASP A 786 31.00 -24.72 -10.86
C ASP A 786 30.63 -23.71 -9.76
N PRO A 787 29.76 -22.72 -10.04
CA PRO A 787 29.41 -21.66 -9.11
C PRO A 787 28.66 -22.17 -7.87
N ASP A 788 27.77 -23.15 -8.03
CA ASP A 788 26.93 -23.64 -6.93
C ASP A 788 27.74 -24.51 -5.98
N ARG A 789 28.64 -25.33 -6.52
CA ARG A 789 29.60 -26.11 -5.72
C ARG A 789 30.58 -25.20 -4.98
N LEU A 790 31.03 -24.09 -5.58
CA LEU A 790 31.86 -23.10 -4.88
C LEU A 790 31.13 -22.42 -3.70
N ILE A 791 29.80 -22.40 -3.69
CA ILE A 791 29.00 -21.78 -2.63
C ILE A 791 28.59 -22.79 -1.56
N ILE A 792 28.38 -24.07 -1.90
CA ILE A 792 27.76 -25.04 -0.99
C ILE A 792 28.75 -26.14 -0.55
N ASP A 793 29.61 -26.64 -1.44
CA ASP A 793 30.52 -27.76 -1.18
C ASP A 793 31.82 -27.30 -0.50
N ARG A 794 32.01 -27.68 0.76
CA ARG A 794 33.18 -27.29 1.57
C ARG A 794 34.49 -27.85 1.02
N HIS A 795 34.47 -29.05 0.42
CA HIS A 795 35.67 -29.67 -0.13
C HIS A 795 36.07 -29.00 -1.45
N TYR A 796 35.09 -28.74 -2.32
CA TYR A 796 35.31 -28.04 -3.59
C TYR A 796 35.82 -26.61 -3.37
N LYS A 797 35.28 -25.89 -2.39
CA LYS A 797 35.79 -24.56 -1.97
C LYS A 797 37.27 -24.57 -1.63
N GLU A 798 37.73 -25.59 -0.91
CA GLU A 798 39.13 -25.65 -0.45
C GLU A 798 40.09 -25.90 -1.61
N GLN A 799 39.69 -26.77 -2.56
CA GLN A 799 40.46 -27.02 -3.78
C GLN A 799 40.68 -25.74 -4.62
N HIS A 800 39.69 -24.84 -4.64
CA HIS A 800 39.72 -23.59 -5.41
C HIS A 800 40.19 -22.36 -4.58
N ARG A 801 40.54 -22.53 -3.31
CA ARG A 801 40.79 -21.42 -2.36
C ARG A 801 41.90 -20.47 -2.79
N ARG A 802 43.03 -21.00 -3.27
CA ARG A 802 44.16 -20.17 -3.75
C ARG A 802 43.77 -19.31 -4.95
N SER A 803 43.12 -19.92 -5.93
CA SER A 803 42.65 -19.26 -7.16
C SER A 803 41.68 -18.11 -6.85
N ILE A 804 40.75 -18.31 -5.92
CA ILE A 804 39.79 -17.28 -5.48
C ILE A 804 40.51 -16.13 -4.76
N ILE A 805 41.47 -16.43 -3.89
CA ILE A 805 42.26 -15.43 -3.17
C ILE A 805 43.07 -14.57 -4.16
N ASP A 806 43.71 -15.20 -5.15
CA ASP A 806 44.50 -14.49 -6.14
C ASP A 806 43.62 -13.64 -7.07
N PHE A 807 42.43 -14.14 -7.44
CA PHE A 807 41.43 -13.38 -8.19
C PHE A 807 40.98 -12.12 -7.42
N PHE A 808 40.68 -12.27 -6.13
CA PHE A 808 40.28 -11.15 -5.27
C PHE A 808 41.41 -10.13 -5.11
N LYS A 809 42.64 -10.58 -4.82
CA LYS A 809 43.83 -9.70 -4.68
C LYS A 809 44.09 -8.88 -5.95
N LYS A 810 44.01 -9.51 -7.14
CA LYS A 810 44.15 -8.79 -8.42
C LYS A 810 43.11 -7.68 -8.56
N ARG A 811 41.88 -7.93 -8.11
CA ARG A 811 40.77 -6.97 -8.20
C ARG A 811 40.93 -5.80 -7.24
N VAL A 812 41.30 -6.07 -5.99
CA VAL A 812 41.58 -5.03 -4.97
C VAL A 812 42.79 -4.17 -5.36
N ASN A 813 43.82 -4.77 -5.97
CA ASN A 813 44.97 -4.02 -6.48
C ASN A 813 44.61 -3.09 -7.66
N ALA A 814 43.59 -3.43 -8.45
CA ALA A 814 43.12 -2.62 -9.57
C ALA A 814 42.11 -1.53 -9.14
N ASP A 815 41.31 -1.83 -8.11
CA ASP A 815 40.35 -0.91 -7.51
C ASP A 815 40.40 -1.05 -5.98
N PRO A 816 41.06 -0.12 -5.27
CA PRO A 816 41.13 -0.11 -3.81
C PRO A 816 39.75 -0.03 -3.13
N SER A 817 38.72 0.48 -3.82
CA SER A 817 37.35 0.54 -3.31
C SER A 817 36.54 -0.74 -3.52
N ALA A 818 37.12 -1.76 -4.17
CA ALA A 818 36.42 -2.99 -4.54
C ALA A 818 35.90 -3.79 -3.32
N ALA A 819 36.54 -3.70 -2.16
CA ALA A 819 36.08 -4.38 -0.93
C ALA A 819 34.83 -3.69 -0.35
N GLU A 820 34.86 -2.36 -0.26
CA GLU A 820 33.73 -1.54 0.19
C GLU A 820 32.54 -1.63 -0.77
N ASN A 821 32.81 -1.61 -2.08
CA ASN A 821 31.77 -1.78 -3.10
C ASN A 821 31.12 -3.17 -3.02
N HIS A 822 31.89 -4.24 -2.77
CA HIS A 822 31.30 -5.57 -2.54
C HIS A 822 30.44 -5.62 -1.27
N PHE A 823 30.89 -4.97 -0.20
CA PHE A 823 30.09 -4.88 1.02
C PHE A 823 28.77 -4.13 0.77
N ARG A 824 28.82 -3.04 -0.02
CA ARG A 824 27.63 -2.29 -0.46
C ARG A 824 26.70 -3.15 -1.32
N GLU A 825 27.23 -3.88 -2.31
CA GLU A 825 26.46 -4.83 -3.13
C GLU A 825 25.68 -5.83 -2.26
N VAL A 826 26.33 -6.45 -1.26
CA VAL A 826 25.68 -7.41 -0.34
C VAL A 826 24.58 -6.76 0.50
N LEU A 827 24.78 -5.51 0.96
CA LEU A 827 23.77 -4.78 1.74
C LEU A 827 22.56 -4.36 0.91
N GLU A 828 22.80 -3.93 -0.33
CA GLU A 828 21.79 -3.47 -1.27
C GLU A 828 20.92 -4.62 -1.77
N GLU A 829 21.53 -5.76 -2.11
CA GLU A 829 20.83 -6.97 -2.55
C GLU A 829 19.96 -7.61 -1.45
N ASP A 830 20.37 -7.51 -0.18
CA ASP A 830 19.63 -8.16 0.90
C ASP A 830 18.50 -7.30 1.47
N ALA A 831 17.31 -7.87 1.52
CA ALA A 831 16.11 -7.24 2.03
C ALA A 831 15.63 -7.81 3.38
N SER A 832 16.44 -8.66 4.03
CA SER A 832 16.10 -9.26 5.33
C SER A 832 16.08 -8.22 6.46
N ASP A 833 15.36 -8.53 7.55
CA ASP A 833 15.39 -7.79 8.81
C ASP A 833 16.79 -7.85 9.42
N VAL A 834 17.39 -9.04 9.39
CA VAL A 834 18.72 -9.32 9.95
C VAL A 834 19.62 -10.00 8.92
N LEU A 835 20.77 -9.38 8.63
CA LEU A 835 21.79 -9.91 7.73
C LEU A 835 23.04 -10.31 8.49
N PHE A 836 23.40 -11.59 8.45
CA PHE A 836 24.69 -12.07 8.94
C PHE A 836 25.70 -12.09 7.79
N ILE A 837 26.80 -11.38 7.95
CA ILE A 837 27.91 -11.37 6.97
C ILE A 837 29.09 -12.09 7.60
N THR A 838 29.47 -13.23 7.00
CA THR A 838 30.60 -14.04 7.48
C THR A 838 31.84 -13.83 6.62
N GLY A 839 33.01 -14.00 7.23
CA GLY A 839 34.28 -14.06 6.51
C GLY A 839 34.90 -12.70 6.14
N VAL A 840 34.43 -11.62 6.77
CA VAL A 840 35.03 -10.28 6.74
C VAL A 840 36.46 -10.37 7.32
N LYS A 841 37.44 -9.77 6.64
CA LYS A 841 38.88 -9.89 6.97
C LYS A 841 39.54 -8.58 7.35
N GLU A 842 38.81 -7.48 7.22
CA GLU A 842 39.21 -6.13 7.56
C GLU A 842 39.52 -6.02 9.06
N MET A 843 40.54 -5.24 9.42
CA MET A 843 40.84 -4.95 10.82
C MET A 843 39.80 -3.97 11.36
N ALA A 844 39.21 -4.26 12.52
CA ALA A 844 38.12 -3.46 13.10
C ALA A 844 36.97 -3.17 12.12
N PRO A 845 36.31 -4.23 11.60
CA PRO A 845 35.38 -4.10 10.47
C PRO A 845 34.16 -3.23 10.80
N GLY A 846 33.73 -3.19 12.07
CA GLY A 846 32.70 -2.24 12.51
C GLY A 846 33.09 -0.78 12.29
N ALA A 847 34.34 -0.40 12.61
CA ALA A 847 34.82 0.97 12.41
C ALA A 847 34.98 1.29 10.91
N THR A 848 35.59 0.38 10.15
CA THR A 848 35.85 0.58 8.72
C THR A 848 34.56 0.64 7.89
N LEU A 849 33.56 -0.21 8.19
CA LEU A 849 32.38 -0.38 7.34
C LEU A 849 31.16 0.40 7.83
N SER A 850 31.18 0.97 9.04
CA SER A 850 30.05 1.71 9.63
C SER A 850 29.49 2.81 8.71
N HIS A 851 30.36 3.57 8.05
CA HIS A 851 29.99 4.66 7.15
C HIS A 851 29.26 4.22 5.87
N ILE A 852 29.31 2.92 5.54
CA ILE A 852 28.60 2.33 4.40
C ILE A 852 27.18 1.91 4.82
N VAL A 853 26.95 1.71 6.11
CA VAL A 853 25.70 1.24 6.70
C VAL A 853 24.87 2.43 7.20
N ASN A 854 24.37 3.27 6.28
CA ASN A 854 23.67 4.51 6.65
C ASN A 854 22.25 4.30 7.21
N ASP A 855 21.58 3.20 6.85
CA ASP A 855 20.18 2.91 7.20
C ASP A 855 19.97 1.60 7.98
N ALA A 856 21.02 1.10 8.64
CA ALA A 856 20.95 -0.13 9.43
C ALA A 856 21.82 -0.05 10.70
N ARG A 857 21.47 -0.84 11.72
CA ARG A 857 22.32 -1.07 12.89
C ARG A 857 23.43 -2.04 12.48
N LEU A 858 24.68 -1.77 12.85
CA LEU A 858 25.83 -2.64 12.58
C LEU A 858 26.39 -3.18 13.90
N ILE A 859 26.52 -4.50 14.01
CA ILE A 859 27.09 -5.19 15.18
C ILE A 859 28.20 -6.11 14.70
N ASP A 860 29.34 -6.13 15.40
CA ASP A 860 30.43 -7.09 15.22
C ASP A 860 30.42 -8.12 16.34
N VAL A 861 30.31 -9.41 15.96
CA VAL A 861 30.37 -10.55 16.86
C VAL A 861 31.58 -11.41 16.50
N ARG A 862 32.57 -11.45 17.40
CA ARG A 862 33.76 -12.30 17.26
C ARG A 862 33.51 -13.68 17.84
N VAL A 863 33.54 -14.70 16.99
CA VAL A 863 33.49 -16.12 17.40
C VAL A 863 34.91 -16.59 17.68
N GLN A 864 35.13 -17.16 18.85
CA GLN A 864 36.42 -17.73 19.24
C GLN A 864 36.27 -19.18 19.72
N ALA A 865 37.36 -19.94 19.57
CA ALA A 865 37.48 -21.31 20.03
C ALA A 865 38.95 -21.64 20.26
N SER A 866 39.21 -22.52 21.21
CA SER A 866 40.53 -22.97 21.62
C SER A 866 41.25 -23.67 20.45
N GLU A 867 42.59 -23.62 20.47
CA GLU A 867 43.40 -24.25 19.43
C GLU A 867 43.10 -25.76 19.30
N ALA A 868 42.86 -26.44 20.41
CA ALA A 868 42.45 -27.84 20.44
C ALA A 868 41.13 -28.06 19.67
N THR A 869 40.11 -27.25 19.95
CA THR A 869 38.80 -27.31 19.29
C THR A 869 38.91 -26.98 17.79
N ARG A 870 39.70 -25.96 17.41
CA ARG A 870 39.92 -25.60 16.00
C ARG A 870 40.65 -26.68 15.22
N THR A 871 41.64 -27.32 15.86
CA THR A 871 42.41 -28.42 15.26
C THR A 871 41.52 -29.65 15.05
N LEU A 872 40.68 -30.00 16.03
CA LEU A 872 39.69 -31.09 15.90
C LEU A 872 38.67 -30.83 14.79
N ARG A 873 38.24 -29.58 14.60
CA ARG A 873 37.29 -29.16 13.54
C ARG A 873 37.94 -29.01 12.16
N SER A 874 39.27 -28.99 12.11
CA SER A 874 40.08 -28.92 10.90
C SER A 874 40.59 -30.32 10.59
N TRP A 875 39.79 -31.12 9.89
CA TRP A 875 40.15 -32.50 9.57
C TRP A 875 41.43 -32.58 8.73
N GLY A 876 42.51 -33.12 9.32
CA GLY A 876 43.52 -33.93 8.63
C GLY A 876 44.28 -33.33 7.45
N ASP A 877 44.62 -32.04 7.45
CA ASP A 877 45.57 -31.53 6.45
C ASP A 877 47.00 -31.54 7.01
N GLY A 878 47.78 -32.53 6.57
CA GLY A 878 49.21 -32.64 6.84
C GLY A 878 50.04 -31.52 6.20
N ASN A 879 49.42 -30.56 5.54
CA ASN A 879 50.04 -29.33 5.07
C ASN A 879 49.68 -28.16 5.99
N LYS A 880 50.47 -28.00 7.06
CA LYS A 880 50.71 -26.67 7.65
C LYS A 880 51.42 -25.79 6.60
N LEU A 881 50.69 -25.31 5.60
CA LEU A 881 51.16 -24.14 4.86
C LEU A 881 51.08 -22.95 5.81
N GLU A 882 52.20 -22.24 5.93
CA GLU A 882 52.39 -21.02 6.70
C GLU A 882 51.29 -19.97 6.42
N THR A 883 50.14 -20.08 7.08
CA THR A 883 49.16 -18.99 7.22
C THR A 883 49.51 -18.05 8.37
N THR A 884 50.68 -18.24 8.99
CA THR A 884 51.21 -17.46 10.12
C THR A 884 51.50 -15.99 9.79
N HIS A 885 51.62 -15.61 8.52
CA HIS A 885 51.99 -14.23 8.16
C HIS A 885 50.82 -13.25 7.92
N CYS A 886 49.57 -13.71 7.85
CA CYS A 886 48.42 -12.79 7.70
C CYS A 886 47.53 -12.70 8.94
N GLU A 887 47.62 -13.64 9.89
CA GLU A 887 46.74 -13.67 11.08
C GLU A 887 47.40 -13.07 12.34
N ALA A 888 48.72 -12.83 12.32
CA ALA A 888 49.47 -12.29 13.45
C ALA A 888 49.19 -10.80 13.78
N TYR A 889 48.47 -10.07 12.92
CA TYR A 889 48.17 -8.66 13.17
C TYR A 889 46.91 -8.42 14.02
N MET A 890 46.02 -9.41 14.21
CA MET A 890 44.73 -9.20 14.91
C MET A 890 44.77 -9.39 16.44
N GLY A 891 45.96 -9.44 17.04
CA GLY A 891 46.14 -9.66 18.48
C GLY A 891 47.33 -8.94 19.13
N ALA A 892 48.12 -8.18 18.37
CA ALA A 892 49.15 -7.31 18.92
C ALA A 892 48.66 -5.86 18.79
N ASP A 893 48.59 -5.16 19.92
CA ASP A 893 48.04 -3.82 20.15
C ASP A 893 46.51 -3.78 20.36
N GLY A 894 46.10 -3.42 21.57
CA GLY A 894 44.71 -3.35 22.06
C GLY A 894 43.83 -2.28 21.39
N ILE A 895 43.74 -2.28 20.06
CA ILE A 895 43.06 -1.28 19.23
C ILE A 895 41.70 -1.80 18.71
N TYR A 896 41.44 -3.12 18.75
CA TYR A 896 40.19 -3.73 18.27
C TYR A 896 39.37 -4.39 19.39
N SER A 897 38.15 -3.90 19.62
CA SER A 897 37.16 -4.52 20.51
C SER A 897 35.85 -4.77 19.75
N PRO A 898 35.45 -6.02 19.49
CA PRO A 898 34.15 -6.32 18.90
C PRO A 898 33.02 -5.90 19.85
N ASN A 899 31.80 -5.73 19.34
CA ASN A 899 30.64 -5.46 20.20
C ASN A 899 30.37 -6.64 21.14
N PHE A 900 30.52 -7.87 20.63
CA PHE A 900 30.39 -9.09 21.41
C PHE A 900 31.43 -10.14 21.04
N THR A 901 31.72 -11.00 22.00
CA THR A 901 32.54 -12.21 21.80
C THR A 901 31.73 -13.44 22.20
N PHE A 902 31.79 -14.49 21.39
CA PHE A 902 31.14 -15.78 21.66
C PHE A 902 32.16 -16.92 21.67
N ASP A 903 32.21 -17.65 22.78
CA ASP A 903 33.07 -18.82 22.99
C ASP A 903 32.41 -20.09 22.48
N ASN A 904 32.83 -20.58 21.32
CA ASN A 904 32.27 -21.77 20.66
C ASN A 904 33.02 -23.06 21.06
N GLU A 905 33.15 -23.32 22.36
CA GLU A 905 33.82 -24.52 22.91
C GLU A 905 32.89 -25.72 23.08
N ALA A 906 31.62 -25.48 23.41
CA ALA A 906 30.66 -26.54 23.70
C ALA A 906 30.19 -27.25 22.42
N ASN A 907 29.86 -28.54 22.55
CA ASN A 907 29.16 -29.29 21.50
C ASN A 907 27.65 -29.07 21.62
N GLY A 908 26.97 -28.84 20.49
CA GLY A 908 25.53 -28.64 20.42
C GLY A 908 25.09 -27.18 20.23
N ASP A 909 23.78 -26.97 20.09
CA ASP A 909 23.20 -25.69 19.66
C ASP A 909 22.79 -24.77 20.82
N GLU A 910 22.66 -25.31 22.04
CA GLU A 910 22.01 -24.63 23.17
C GLU A 910 22.70 -23.33 23.58
N ALA A 911 24.04 -23.35 23.71
CA ALA A 911 24.83 -22.16 24.04
C ALA A 911 24.77 -21.09 22.93
N VAL A 912 24.78 -21.53 21.67
CA VAL A 912 24.71 -20.66 20.49
C VAL A 912 23.34 -19.98 20.41
N MET A 913 22.26 -20.73 20.62
CA MET A 913 20.90 -20.22 20.68
C MET A 913 20.71 -19.25 21.85
N SER A 914 21.20 -19.59 23.06
CA SER A 914 21.10 -18.74 24.25
C SER A 914 21.79 -17.40 24.05
N PHE A 915 22.93 -17.37 23.37
CA PHE A 915 23.64 -16.15 23.02
C PHE A 915 22.78 -15.23 22.13
N ALA A 916 22.19 -15.75 21.05
CA ALA A 916 21.32 -14.95 20.20
C ALA A 916 20.13 -14.36 20.97
N ILE A 917 19.44 -15.17 21.77
CA ILE A 917 18.28 -14.75 22.56
C ILE A 917 18.64 -13.62 23.54
N LYS A 918 19.77 -13.75 24.23
CA LYS A 918 20.16 -12.80 25.31
C LYS A 918 20.89 -11.56 24.80
N ARG A 919 21.66 -11.67 23.71
CA ARG A 919 22.59 -10.62 23.26
C ARG A 919 22.23 -10.00 21.92
N LEU A 920 21.61 -10.73 21.00
CA LEU A 920 21.36 -10.24 19.64
C LEU A 920 19.90 -9.80 19.44
N ILE A 921 18.93 -10.58 19.92
CA ILE A 921 17.50 -10.27 19.82
C ILE A 921 17.12 -8.89 20.41
N PRO A 922 17.70 -8.44 21.55
CA PRO A 922 17.39 -7.11 22.10
C PRO A 922 17.62 -5.95 21.12
N PHE A 923 18.53 -6.09 20.16
CA PHE A 923 18.79 -5.05 19.15
C PHE A 923 17.69 -4.91 18.09
N MET A 924 16.60 -5.68 18.18
CA MET A 924 15.41 -5.49 17.36
C MET A 924 14.36 -4.60 18.02
N SER A 925 14.53 -4.20 19.29
CA SER A 925 13.61 -3.28 19.95
C SER A 925 13.82 -1.82 19.50
N GLU A 926 12.76 -1.03 19.52
CA GLU A 926 12.79 0.41 19.22
C GLU A 926 13.43 1.25 20.34
N GLU A 927 13.60 0.68 21.54
CA GLU A 927 14.10 1.40 22.73
C GLU A 927 15.64 1.49 22.82
N LEU A 928 16.39 0.81 21.93
CA LEU A 928 17.85 0.71 21.95
C LEU A 928 18.55 1.46 20.81
#